data_AF-A0A518AWM4-F1
#
_entry.id   AF-A0A518AWM4-F1
#
_cell.length_a   1.000
_cell.length_b   1.000
_cell.length_c   1.000
_cell.angle_alpha   90.00
_cell.angle_beta   90.00
_cell.angle_gamma   90.00
#
_symmetry.space_group_name_H-M   'P 1'
#
loop_
_entity.id
_entity.type
_entity.pdbx_description
1 polymer ?
#
loop_
_entity_poly.entity_id
_entity_poly.type
_entity_poly.pdbx_seq_one_letter_code
_entity_poly.pdbx_strand_id
1 'polypeptide(L)'
;MLGVGGSVHALSFGTFGSWDSDTRRNAANNSMQAVVDRFNVYGDFNWGSDGYVDLYYNSGVPTAQAGYYGAIEYGGTWPNERVTQHELNHWLGSGTDGNWYNLFSNNVWTGTKVNALMAQFDGQGTAFRQSGVHFYPYGLNYDSEVTDDSIYMRNVALMYAMRQDMGNGNPNDPWSATSATLTGSDAVGTSAFNWFGGGYSGSYAGWSDRYFAHAGADYSTGAYDIRTPRGAPSWEFAGDSLTINTGGRLLYNSSGTSGIVTIDQLVLDGGTLRHDQTRADLFQLAGHLTLAQTSTIEAAQGDMLIHSQIGGTSGFRKTGSFALTLKSSANNYTGTTIVAAGTIIVDGATGYGLTTVNRGATLAGSGIVRGDLTAVSDSTLRVGGSGLVERYASGQQLVDDFTAYATGQLGSSPNSTGDVWSGVFDGTSYATIVDNSGNQALRVEGVNSGGDSWRGAVTELNTDYTRDFSLADGETGTYFFRVRRNESGDIDTIFGLTDLTVSTDSGPGGDIDSPWNEYAVLLSMVGNQSSSTLRAYSNGQGDVGLTTTTDSEWVNVWLEVDNDRKLYRVATSTGDEDGTYRGGTYQFGRRTAGTVGDQSLVTFGIYERLGVGVELDDLFFAEGTNLSNPLNSSSVLSGEILTIEGDLNLTAGALLELDLGNGANDSLVVSGNAVLDGYLNLVLDANYTPTLNETFTLLTASDITNHLTLSGAVADMFTLSQSTATELILTAVSGMTGDFNNDGLVNLADYTVWRDHLGSAAATLLNDESGEPIGMAQYEVWKASFATAGGGPRIDAVQGVPEPTSVMLLGLGVLLGFGCRKPQS
;
A
#
# COMPACT_ATOMS: atom_id res chain seq x y z
N MET A 1 20.17 -46.24 -11.36
CA MET A 1 21.09 -46.31 -12.51
C MET A 1 20.27 -46.04 -13.78
N LEU A 2 20.16 -44.78 -14.15
CA LEU A 2 19.75 -44.33 -15.48
C LEU A 2 20.94 -43.53 -16.01
N GLY A 3 21.41 -43.89 -17.21
CA GLY A 3 22.69 -43.43 -17.75
C GLY A 3 22.67 -41.94 -18.08
N VAL A 4 23.56 -41.19 -17.43
CA VAL A 4 23.96 -39.84 -17.85
C VAL A 4 25.03 -40.03 -18.92
N GLY A 5 24.69 -39.69 -20.16
CA GLY A 5 25.62 -39.70 -21.29
C GLY A 5 26.34 -38.35 -21.39
N GLY A 6 27.67 -38.41 -21.49
CA GLY A 6 28.52 -37.28 -21.90
C GLY A 6 29.56 -36.91 -20.85
N SER A 7 30.79 -37.38 -21.04
CA SER A 7 31.95 -37.03 -20.22
C SER A 7 32.23 -35.51 -20.29
N VAL A 8 32.05 -34.82 -19.18
CA VAL A 8 32.53 -33.46 -18.91
C VAL A 8 33.60 -33.59 -17.81
N HIS A 9 34.68 -32.80 -17.85
CA HIS A 9 35.90 -33.00 -17.06
C HIS A 9 35.73 -32.72 -15.55
N ALA A 10 34.98 -33.57 -14.86
CA ALA A 10 34.78 -33.57 -13.41
C ALA A 10 36.05 -33.18 -12.61
N LEU A 11 35.90 -32.25 -11.66
CA LEU A 11 36.87 -32.05 -10.58
C LEU A 11 37.28 -33.41 -10.05
N SER A 12 38.56 -33.56 -9.78
CA SER A 12 39.15 -34.78 -9.24
C SER A 12 40.29 -34.40 -8.30
N PHE A 13 40.80 -35.36 -7.55
CA PHE A 13 41.83 -35.07 -6.55
C PHE A 13 42.79 -36.24 -6.34
N GLY A 14 43.91 -35.94 -5.70
CA GLY A 14 44.88 -36.94 -5.23
C GLY A 14 45.45 -36.58 -3.86
N THR A 15 45.73 -37.59 -3.03
CA THR A 15 46.46 -37.41 -1.77
C THR A 15 47.92 -37.78 -1.91
N PHE A 16 48.79 -36.89 -1.48
CA PHE A 16 50.24 -37.02 -1.60
C PHE A 16 50.95 -36.76 -0.27
N GLY A 17 52.27 -36.99 -0.24
CA GLY A 17 53.11 -36.74 0.92
C GLY A 17 52.90 -37.71 2.09
N SER A 18 53.59 -37.42 3.21
CA SER A 18 53.45 -38.18 4.47
C SER A 18 52.37 -37.57 5.34
N TRP A 19 51.53 -38.41 5.94
CA TRP A 19 50.44 -38.00 6.83
C TRP A 19 50.76 -38.40 8.27
N ASP A 20 50.27 -37.63 9.25
CA ASP A 20 50.43 -37.94 10.68
C ASP A 20 49.75 -39.26 11.09
N SER A 21 48.67 -39.64 10.40
CA SER A 21 47.98 -40.92 10.57
C SER A 21 47.20 -41.32 9.30
N ASP A 22 47.02 -42.63 9.10
CA ASP A 22 46.14 -43.15 8.05
C ASP A 22 44.68 -42.69 8.25
N THR A 23 44.24 -42.54 9.50
CA THR A 23 42.88 -42.06 9.83
C THR A 23 42.65 -40.64 9.34
N ARG A 24 43.62 -39.73 9.54
CA ARG A 24 43.51 -38.35 9.04
C ARG A 24 43.54 -38.31 7.51
N ARG A 25 44.42 -39.10 6.86
CA ARG A 25 44.43 -39.22 5.39
C ARG A 25 43.09 -39.71 4.85
N ASN A 26 42.51 -40.73 5.47
CA ASN A 26 41.21 -41.26 5.07
C ASN A 26 40.08 -40.24 5.30
N ALA A 27 40.14 -39.45 6.37
CA ALA A 27 39.17 -38.37 6.61
C ALA A 27 39.26 -37.27 5.52
N ALA A 28 40.48 -36.89 5.11
CA ALA A 28 40.69 -35.94 4.02
C ALA A 28 40.18 -36.50 2.67
N ASN A 29 40.47 -37.77 2.36
CA ASN A 29 39.95 -38.45 1.17
C ASN A 29 38.42 -38.46 1.13
N ASN A 30 37.78 -38.87 2.22
CA ASN A 30 36.32 -38.96 2.29
C ASN A 30 35.68 -37.57 2.16
N SER A 31 36.24 -36.57 2.84
CA SER A 31 35.73 -35.19 2.79
C SER A 31 35.87 -34.61 1.39
N MET A 32 37.04 -34.76 0.76
CA MET A 32 37.26 -34.24 -0.60
C MET A 32 36.41 -34.97 -1.64
N GLN A 33 36.24 -36.29 -1.52
CA GLN A 33 35.35 -37.03 -2.41
C GLN A 33 33.92 -36.48 -2.35
N ALA A 34 33.38 -36.26 -1.16
CA ALA A 34 32.04 -35.69 -0.99
C ALA A 34 31.91 -34.27 -1.59
N VAL A 35 32.93 -33.43 -1.39
CA VAL A 35 32.97 -32.07 -1.94
C VAL A 35 33.09 -32.08 -3.47
N VAL A 36 33.96 -32.91 -4.04
CA VAL A 36 34.12 -33.07 -5.48
C VAL A 36 32.83 -33.60 -6.12
N ASP A 37 32.21 -34.61 -5.53
CA ASP A 37 30.93 -35.16 -6.01
C ASP A 37 29.86 -34.06 -6.01
N ARG A 38 29.83 -33.22 -4.97
CA ARG A 38 28.91 -32.09 -4.86
C ARG A 38 29.14 -31.05 -5.96
N PHE A 39 30.38 -30.59 -6.16
CA PHE A 39 30.70 -29.58 -7.18
C PHE A 39 30.42 -30.09 -8.59
N ASN A 40 30.76 -31.36 -8.88
CA ASN A 40 30.57 -31.96 -10.20
C ASN A 40 29.12 -32.24 -10.56
N VAL A 41 28.24 -32.35 -9.56
CA VAL A 41 26.80 -32.52 -9.80
C VAL A 41 26.12 -31.17 -10.05
N TYR A 42 26.62 -30.08 -9.46
CA TYR A 42 25.86 -28.81 -9.38
C TYR A 42 26.53 -27.57 -9.96
N GLY A 43 27.79 -27.64 -10.37
CA GLY A 43 28.46 -26.52 -11.02
C GLY A 43 29.30 -26.96 -12.21
N ASP A 44 29.67 -25.99 -13.03
CA ASP A 44 30.54 -26.19 -14.17
C ASP A 44 31.93 -25.60 -13.90
N PHE A 45 32.80 -26.45 -13.37
CA PHE A 45 34.19 -26.11 -13.06
C PHE A 45 35.16 -26.71 -14.08
N ASN A 46 34.75 -26.80 -15.36
CA ASN A 46 35.53 -27.40 -16.44
C ASN A 46 36.39 -26.39 -17.25
N TRP A 47 36.57 -25.16 -16.75
CA TRP A 47 37.13 -24.05 -17.53
C TRP A 47 38.64 -23.86 -17.31
N GLY A 48 39.47 -24.60 -18.04
CA GLY A 48 40.93 -24.48 -17.99
C GLY A 48 41.60 -25.64 -17.25
N SER A 49 42.56 -25.38 -16.35
CA SER A 49 43.30 -26.40 -15.58
C SER A 49 42.61 -26.82 -14.27
N ASP A 50 41.32 -26.53 -14.14
CA ASP A 50 40.50 -26.74 -12.93
C ASP A 50 40.32 -28.21 -12.47
N GLY A 51 40.84 -29.19 -13.18
CA GLY A 51 40.37 -30.58 -13.01
C GLY A 51 40.99 -31.40 -11.87
N TYR A 52 42.12 -31.00 -11.26
CA TYR A 52 42.87 -31.88 -10.34
C TYR A 52 43.43 -31.16 -9.10
N VAL A 53 42.92 -31.52 -7.93
CA VAL A 53 43.28 -30.93 -6.64
C VAL A 53 44.25 -31.82 -5.87
N ASP A 54 45.41 -31.29 -5.48
CA ASP A 54 46.36 -32.01 -4.65
C ASP A 54 46.10 -31.80 -3.16
N LEU A 55 46.07 -32.89 -2.39
CA LEU A 55 45.91 -32.89 -0.93
C LEU A 55 47.20 -33.31 -0.22
N TYR A 56 47.62 -32.52 0.77
CA TYR A 56 48.78 -32.80 1.62
C TYR A 56 48.46 -32.63 3.10
N TYR A 57 49.30 -33.22 3.96
CA TYR A 57 49.38 -32.90 5.37
C TYR A 57 50.64 -32.07 5.65
N ASN A 58 50.49 -30.97 6.38
CA ASN A 58 51.59 -30.09 6.78
C ASN A 58 51.41 -29.64 8.23
N SER A 59 52.21 -30.19 9.15
CA SER A 59 52.13 -29.87 10.58
C SER A 59 52.49 -28.42 10.93
N GLY A 60 53.08 -27.67 9.99
CA GLY A 60 53.37 -26.25 10.14
C GLY A 60 52.16 -25.34 9.86
N VAL A 61 51.09 -25.88 9.26
CA VAL A 61 49.85 -25.15 8.99
C VAL A 61 48.97 -25.17 10.25
N PRO A 62 48.56 -24.02 10.80
CA PRO A 62 47.74 -23.98 12.01
C PRO A 62 46.37 -24.66 11.86
N THR A 63 45.73 -24.53 10.70
CA THR A 63 44.37 -25.04 10.42
C THR A 63 44.36 -25.89 9.14
N ALA A 64 43.93 -25.30 8.02
CA ALA A 64 44.10 -25.76 6.66
C ALA A 64 44.34 -24.51 5.79
N GLN A 65 44.89 -24.69 4.58
CA GLN A 65 45.10 -23.58 3.66
C GLN A 65 45.10 -24.04 2.20
N ALA A 66 44.70 -23.15 1.31
CA ALA A 66 44.86 -23.28 -0.13
C ALA A 66 45.17 -21.94 -0.80
N GLY A 67 45.86 -22.02 -1.94
CA GLY A 67 46.02 -20.94 -2.90
C GLY A 67 45.37 -21.29 -4.23
N TYR A 68 45.17 -20.29 -5.10
CA TYR A 68 44.60 -20.47 -6.43
C TYR A 68 45.42 -21.49 -7.23
N TYR A 69 44.81 -22.62 -7.63
CA TYR A 69 45.48 -23.78 -8.24
C TYR A 69 46.70 -24.34 -7.50
N GLY A 70 46.81 -24.08 -6.20
CA GLY A 70 47.83 -24.66 -5.35
C GLY A 70 47.49 -26.07 -4.89
N ALA A 71 48.07 -26.47 -3.76
CA ALA A 71 47.62 -27.62 -3.00
C ALA A 71 46.68 -27.19 -1.87
N ILE A 72 45.79 -28.08 -1.45
CA ILE A 72 45.10 -27.97 -0.15
C ILE A 72 45.95 -28.70 0.89
N GLU A 73 46.43 -27.96 1.88
CA GLU A 73 47.24 -28.49 2.98
C GLU A 73 46.42 -28.53 4.28
N TYR A 74 46.25 -29.72 4.86
CA TYR A 74 45.66 -29.88 6.19
C TYR A 74 46.75 -29.82 7.26
N GLY A 75 46.50 -29.10 8.35
CA GLY A 75 47.43 -28.94 9.46
C GLY A 75 46.80 -29.28 10.80
N GLY A 76 46.58 -28.27 11.65
CA GLY A 76 46.03 -28.46 13.00
C GLY A 76 44.54 -28.81 13.04
N THR A 77 43.75 -28.41 12.03
CA THR A 77 42.31 -28.72 11.96
C THR A 77 42.07 -30.12 11.40
N TRP A 78 41.13 -30.85 11.98
CA TRP A 78 40.74 -32.16 11.47
C TRP A 78 39.96 -32.03 10.14
N PRO A 79 40.32 -32.79 9.08
CA PRO A 79 39.60 -32.76 7.81
C PRO A 79 38.12 -33.12 7.97
N ASN A 80 37.24 -32.28 7.46
CA ASN A 80 35.80 -32.50 7.36
C ASN A 80 35.26 -31.75 6.14
N GLU A 81 34.05 -32.07 5.68
CA GLU A 81 33.47 -31.50 4.45
C GLU A 81 33.42 -29.97 4.44
N ARG A 82 33.12 -29.33 5.57
CA ARG A 82 33.03 -27.87 5.68
C ARG A 82 34.39 -27.22 5.52
N VAL A 83 35.43 -27.71 6.22
CA VAL A 83 36.82 -27.27 6.02
C VAL A 83 37.23 -27.49 4.58
N THR A 84 37.03 -28.70 4.05
CA THR A 84 37.49 -29.06 2.71
C THR A 84 36.83 -28.22 1.62
N GLN A 85 35.53 -27.94 1.72
CA GLN A 85 34.84 -27.07 0.76
C GLN A 85 35.28 -25.61 0.89
N HIS A 86 35.48 -25.11 2.11
CA HIS A 86 36.05 -23.78 2.33
C HIS A 86 37.42 -23.62 1.65
N GLU A 87 38.33 -24.58 1.86
CA GLU A 87 39.64 -24.55 1.19
C GLU A 87 39.54 -24.71 -0.33
N LEU A 88 38.57 -25.49 -0.82
CA LEU A 88 38.31 -25.58 -2.25
C LEU A 88 37.86 -24.24 -2.84
N ASN A 89 37.12 -23.40 -2.10
CA ASN A 89 36.76 -22.06 -2.57
C ASN A 89 38.01 -21.21 -2.86
N HIS A 90 38.99 -21.25 -1.94
CA HIS A 90 40.28 -20.59 -2.14
C HIS A 90 41.08 -21.20 -3.28
N TRP A 91 41.03 -22.52 -3.45
CA TRP A 91 41.67 -23.17 -4.60
C TRP A 91 41.05 -22.74 -5.94
N LEU A 92 39.73 -22.51 -5.95
CA LEU A 92 38.94 -22.04 -7.09
C LEU A 92 38.99 -20.52 -7.31
N GLY A 93 39.65 -19.76 -6.42
CA GLY A 93 39.99 -18.36 -6.65
C GLY A 93 39.43 -17.34 -5.65
N SER A 94 38.54 -17.73 -4.74
CA SER A 94 38.02 -16.76 -3.75
C SER A 94 39.16 -16.27 -2.84
N GLY A 95 39.43 -14.97 -2.79
CA GLY A 95 40.51 -14.38 -1.99
C GLY A 95 41.93 -14.65 -2.49
N THR A 96 42.11 -15.40 -3.57
CA THR A 96 43.42 -15.88 -4.05
C THR A 96 43.66 -15.59 -5.54
N ASP A 97 42.60 -15.42 -6.34
CA ASP A 97 42.69 -14.92 -7.72
C ASP A 97 42.87 -13.39 -7.71
N GLY A 98 43.66 -12.86 -8.65
CA GLY A 98 43.93 -11.42 -8.73
C GLY A 98 42.69 -10.58 -9.05
N ASN A 99 41.68 -11.13 -9.73
CA ASN A 99 40.44 -10.45 -10.06
C ASN A 99 39.44 -10.38 -8.90
N TRP A 100 39.62 -11.17 -7.84
CA TRP A 100 38.77 -11.16 -6.64
C TRP A 100 38.56 -9.74 -6.11
N TYR A 101 39.65 -9.00 -5.90
CA TYR A 101 39.60 -7.66 -5.32
C TYR A 101 39.04 -6.59 -6.27
N ASN A 102 39.04 -6.86 -7.58
CA ASN A 102 38.55 -5.91 -8.59
C ASN A 102 37.01 -5.81 -8.59
N LEU A 103 36.33 -6.81 -8.03
CA LEU A 103 34.87 -6.90 -7.98
C LEU A 103 34.30 -6.46 -6.63
N PHE A 104 35.08 -5.78 -5.80
CA PHE A 104 34.59 -5.20 -4.56
C PHE A 104 34.70 -3.67 -4.56
N SER A 105 33.62 -3.01 -4.16
CA SER A 105 33.60 -1.59 -3.80
C SER A 105 33.08 -1.46 -2.37
N ASN A 106 33.82 -0.80 -1.49
CA ASN A 106 33.49 -0.69 -0.06
C ASN A 106 33.18 -2.06 0.61
N ASN A 107 33.94 -3.10 0.25
CA ASN A 107 33.76 -4.48 0.70
C ASN A 107 32.43 -5.15 0.27
N VAL A 108 31.73 -4.59 -0.73
CA VAL A 108 30.50 -5.17 -1.33
C VAL A 108 30.80 -5.61 -2.76
N TRP A 109 30.36 -6.81 -3.13
CA TRP A 109 30.56 -7.36 -4.47
C TRP A 109 29.78 -6.57 -5.53
N THR A 110 30.39 -6.37 -6.70
CA THR A 110 29.83 -5.59 -7.81
C THR A 110 29.52 -6.42 -9.05
N GLY A 111 29.88 -7.71 -9.06
CA GLY A 111 29.57 -8.62 -10.16
C GLY A 111 28.09 -9.00 -10.22
N THR A 112 27.57 -9.16 -11.44
CA THR A 112 26.14 -9.29 -11.68
C THR A 112 25.60 -10.66 -11.31
N LYS A 113 26.37 -11.74 -11.54
CA LYS A 113 25.90 -13.11 -11.29
C LYS A 113 25.77 -13.42 -9.81
N VAL A 114 26.76 -13.04 -9.00
CA VAL A 114 26.68 -13.20 -7.54
C VAL A 114 25.57 -12.35 -6.94
N ASN A 115 25.39 -11.10 -7.39
CA ASN A 115 24.33 -10.23 -6.88
C ASN A 115 22.93 -10.78 -7.19
N ALA A 116 22.73 -11.38 -8.37
CA ALA A 116 21.48 -12.06 -8.70
C ALA A 116 21.20 -13.26 -7.77
N LEU A 117 22.21 -14.09 -7.49
CA LEU A 117 22.07 -15.20 -6.55
C LEU A 117 21.81 -14.72 -5.11
N MET A 118 22.43 -13.62 -4.67
CA MET A 118 22.15 -13.04 -3.36
C MET A 118 20.70 -12.59 -3.25
N ALA A 119 20.20 -11.85 -4.25
CA ALA A 119 18.81 -11.44 -4.31
C ALA A 119 17.85 -12.63 -4.26
N GLN A 120 18.16 -13.70 -4.99
CA GLN A 120 17.38 -14.93 -4.96
C GLN A 120 17.45 -15.63 -3.59
N PHE A 121 18.63 -15.72 -2.99
CA PHE A 121 18.86 -16.49 -1.77
C PHE A 121 18.28 -15.84 -0.53
N ASP A 122 18.51 -14.54 -0.39
CA ASP A 122 18.29 -13.80 0.85
C ASP A 122 17.36 -12.59 0.67
N GLY A 123 16.88 -12.36 -0.55
CA GLY A 123 15.95 -11.28 -0.88
C GLY A 123 16.62 -10.08 -1.53
N GLN A 124 15.81 -9.22 -2.15
CA GLN A 124 16.30 -8.03 -2.85
C GLN A 124 17.09 -7.10 -1.91
N GLY A 125 18.15 -6.48 -2.43
CA GLY A 125 19.01 -5.55 -1.68
C GLY A 125 20.07 -6.21 -0.78
N THR A 126 20.11 -7.54 -0.68
CA THR A 126 21.13 -8.24 0.10
C THR A 126 22.52 -8.19 -0.55
N ALA A 127 23.56 -8.12 0.28
CA ALA A 127 24.93 -7.85 -0.18
C ALA A 127 25.87 -9.03 0.11
N PHE A 128 26.62 -9.44 -0.91
CA PHE A 128 27.79 -10.30 -0.73
C PHE A 128 29.00 -9.48 -0.31
N ARG A 129 29.71 -9.90 0.73
CA ARG A 129 30.77 -9.13 1.38
C ARG A 129 32.03 -9.93 1.60
N GLN A 130 33.14 -9.22 1.77
CA GLN A 130 34.42 -9.83 2.10
C GLN A 130 34.99 -9.35 3.44
N SER A 131 35.89 -10.18 3.99
CA SER A 131 36.86 -9.81 5.01
C SER A 131 38.22 -10.40 4.62
N GLY A 132 39.01 -9.62 3.87
CA GLY A 132 40.32 -10.02 3.38
C GLY A 132 40.26 -11.09 2.29
N VAL A 133 40.48 -12.35 2.67
CA VAL A 133 40.41 -13.50 1.75
C VAL A 133 39.09 -14.27 1.90
N HIS A 134 38.37 -14.05 3.00
CA HIS A 134 37.11 -14.71 3.30
C HIS A 134 35.91 -13.89 2.80
N PHE A 135 34.77 -14.55 2.66
CA PHE A 135 33.53 -13.92 2.27
C PHE A 135 32.34 -14.38 3.12
N TYR A 136 31.28 -13.59 3.08
CA TYR A 136 30.03 -13.87 3.75
C TYR A 136 28.87 -13.16 3.02
N PRO A 137 27.65 -13.73 3.06
CA PRO A 137 27.30 -15.04 3.63
C PRO A 137 27.84 -16.23 2.82
N TYR A 138 27.66 -17.46 3.35
CA TYR A 138 27.98 -18.73 2.68
C TYR A 138 29.47 -19.02 2.41
N GLY A 139 30.39 -18.35 3.13
CA GLY A 139 31.83 -18.58 3.02
C GLY A 139 32.33 -19.89 3.64
N LEU A 140 31.54 -20.52 4.51
CA LEU A 140 31.89 -21.71 5.28
C LEU A 140 33.09 -21.46 6.22
N ASN A 141 33.22 -20.24 6.75
CA ASN A 141 34.35 -19.82 7.57
C ASN A 141 34.33 -20.49 8.96
N TYR A 142 33.12 -20.74 9.49
CA TYR A 142 32.92 -21.37 10.79
C TYR A 142 31.87 -22.49 10.71
N ASP A 143 31.97 -23.48 11.60
CA ASP A 143 30.98 -24.57 11.70
C ASP A 143 29.56 -24.04 11.99
N SER A 144 29.45 -22.91 12.70
CA SER A 144 28.17 -22.27 13.01
C SER A 144 27.46 -21.66 11.80
N GLU A 145 28.15 -21.52 10.65
CA GLU A 145 27.52 -21.03 9.40
C GLU A 145 26.70 -22.11 8.70
N VAL A 146 26.91 -23.40 9.01
CA VAL A 146 26.19 -24.51 8.38
C VAL A 146 24.98 -24.89 9.24
N THR A 147 23.85 -24.26 8.98
CA THR A 147 22.56 -24.54 9.64
C THR A 147 21.85 -25.76 9.05
N ASP A 148 22.08 -26.02 7.78
CA ASP A 148 21.49 -27.12 7.00
C ASP A 148 22.34 -27.39 5.75
N ASP A 149 21.96 -28.40 4.95
CA ASP A 149 22.71 -28.82 3.78
C ASP A 149 22.54 -27.91 2.55
N SER A 150 21.59 -26.95 2.56
CA SER A 150 21.43 -25.97 1.49
C SER A 150 22.59 -24.96 1.46
N ILE A 151 23.22 -24.69 2.60
CA ILE A 151 24.38 -23.79 2.73
C ILE A 151 25.52 -24.25 1.82
N TYR A 152 25.75 -25.56 1.72
CA TYR A 152 26.76 -26.10 0.81
C TYR A 152 26.41 -25.88 -0.66
N MET A 153 25.12 -25.93 -1.03
CA MET A 153 24.68 -25.72 -2.41
C MET A 153 24.71 -24.24 -2.80
N ARG A 154 24.32 -23.35 -1.87
CA ARG A 154 24.46 -21.90 -2.04
C ARG A 154 25.91 -21.51 -2.24
N ASN A 155 26.83 -22.12 -1.49
CA ASN A 155 28.26 -21.92 -1.67
C ASN A 155 28.74 -22.39 -3.06
N VAL A 156 28.37 -23.58 -3.53
CA VAL A 156 28.71 -24.05 -4.89
C VAL A 156 28.20 -23.07 -5.94
N ALA A 157 26.96 -22.59 -5.76
CA ALA A 157 26.33 -21.67 -6.69
C ALA A 157 27.06 -20.33 -6.79
N LEU A 158 27.40 -19.78 -5.63
CA LEU A 158 28.22 -18.57 -5.54
C LEU A 158 29.59 -18.77 -6.17
N MET A 159 30.21 -19.95 -6.03
CA MET A 159 31.53 -20.19 -6.61
C MET A 159 31.53 -20.22 -8.14
N TYR A 160 30.55 -20.84 -8.82
CA TYR A 160 30.53 -20.76 -10.30
C TYR A 160 30.20 -19.33 -10.77
N ALA A 161 29.27 -18.64 -10.08
CA ALA A 161 28.87 -17.27 -10.41
C ALA A 161 30.01 -16.27 -10.22
N MET A 162 30.75 -16.41 -9.11
CA MET A 162 31.92 -15.59 -8.79
C MET A 162 33.01 -15.75 -9.85
N ARG A 163 33.23 -16.98 -10.32
CA ARG A 163 34.21 -17.23 -11.39
C ARG A 163 33.77 -16.69 -12.75
N GLN A 164 32.48 -16.75 -13.05
CA GLN A 164 31.90 -16.05 -14.22
C GLN A 164 32.16 -14.54 -14.15
N ASP A 165 31.83 -13.91 -13.02
CA ASP A 165 32.04 -12.48 -12.81
C ASP A 165 33.54 -12.11 -12.89
N MET A 166 34.44 -12.92 -12.33
CA MET A 166 35.90 -12.74 -12.39
C MET A 166 36.50 -13.02 -13.78
N GLY A 167 35.72 -13.57 -14.72
CA GLY A 167 36.18 -13.94 -16.05
C GLY A 167 37.14 -15.14 -16.07
N ASN A 168 37.18 -15.94 -15.01
CA ASN A 168 38.02 -17.13 -14.88
C ASN A 168 37.20 -18.44 -14.75
N GLY A 169 35.88 -18.39 -15.01
CA GLY A 169 34.98 -19.54 -15.07
C GLY A 169 34.29 -19.68 -16.43
N ASN A 170 33.50 -20.73 -16.59
CA ASN A 170 32.69 -20.93 -17.81
C ASN A 170 31.66 -19.80 -17.92
N PRO A 171 31.63 -19.02 -19.03
CA PRO A 171 30.64 -17.95 -19.20
C PRO A 171 29.20 -18.44 -19.31
N ASN A 172 28.98 -19.73 -19.58
CA ASN A 172 27.64 -20.33 -19.61
C ASN A 172 27.25 -20.83 -18.22
N ASP A 173 25.95 -20.79 -17.94
CA ASP A 173 25.40 -21.31 -16.70
C ASP A 173 25.40 -22.86 -16.69
N PRO A 174 25.48 -23.51 -15.51
CA PRO A 174 25.66 -24.96 -15.39
C PRO A 174 24.40 -25.78 -15.69
N TRP A 175 23.25 -25.15 -15.91
CA TRP A 175 21.98 -25.79 -16.23
C TRP A 175 21.69 -25.78 -17.74
N SER A 176 20.95 -26.79 -18.19
CA SER A 176 20.45 -26.86 -19.57
C SER A 176 18.96 -27.13 -19.66
N ALA A 177 18.26 -27.24 -18.52
CA ALA A 177 16.84 -27.49 -18.49
C ALA A 177 16.10 -26.23 -18.97
N THR A 178 15.11 -26.41 -19.84
CA THR A 178 14.17 -25.35 -20.23
C THR A 178 12.82 -25.51 -19.54
N SER A 179 12.67 -26.55 -18.72
CA SER A 179 11.48 -26.78 -17.91
C SER A 179 11.78 -27.67 -16.72
N ALA A 180 11.12 -27.42 -15.59
CA ALA A 180 11.21 -28.24 -14.40
C ALA A 180 9.87 -28.37 -13.67
N THR A 181 9.68 -29.51 -13.00
CA THR A 181 8.48 -29.80 -12.20
C THR A 181 8.85 -29.93 -10.73
N LEU A 182 8.00 -29.42 -9.84
CA LEU A 182 8.15 -29.60 -8.42
C LEU A 182 7.96 -31.08 -8.05
N THR A 183 8.86 -31.64 -7.24
CA THR A 183 8.88 -33.07 -6.91
C THR A 183 8.09 -33.42 -5.65
N GLY A 184 7.65 -32.42 -4.89
CA GLY A 184 6.86 -32.55 -3.67
C GLY A 184 6.57 -31.18 -3.06
N SER A 185 5.62 -31.09 -2.11
CA SER A 185 5.29 -29.81 -1.47
C SER A 185 6.44 -29.27 -0.63
N ASP A 186 6.63 -27.96 -0.65
CA ASP A 186 7.55 -27.24 0.24
C ASP A 186 7.15 -27.44 1.71
N ALA A 187 8.09 -27.95 2.50
CA ALA A 187 7.95 -28.01 3.95
C ALA A 187 7.89 -26.59 4.54
N VAL A 188 7.27 -26.44 5.71
CA VAL A 188 7.25 -25.15 6.42
C VAL A 188 8.69 -24.69 6.68
N GLY A 189 9.00 -23.45 6.29
CA GLY A 189 10.35 -22.88 6.40
C GLY A 189 11.26 -23.13 5.19
N THR A 190 10.83 -23.93 4.21
CA THR A 190 11.51 -24.09 2.92
C THR A 190 10.71 -23.45 1.80
N SER A 191 11.38 -23.09 0.69
CA SER A 191 10.74 -22.46 -0.46
C SER A 191 11.49 -22.78 -1.74
N ALA A 192 10.87 -23.45 -2.71
CA ALA A 192 11.52 -23.74 -4.00
C ALA A 192 11.87 -22.49 -4.83
N PHE A 193 11.52 -21.27 -4.40
CA PHE A 193 12.02 -20.02 -4.99
C PHE A 193 13.53 -19.87 -4.76
N ASN A 194 13.98 -20.16 -3.52
CA ASN A 194 15.34 -19.90 -3.07
C ASN A 194 16.01 -21.11 -2.41
N TRP A 195 15.33 -22.25 -2.39
CA TRP A 195 15.78 -23.49 -1.80
C TRP A 195 16.21 -24.48 -2.87
N PHE A 196 17.28 -25.19 -2.57
CA PHE A 196 17.78 -26.25 -3.40
C PHE A 196 16.97 -27.54 -3.15
N GLY A 197 16.23 -28.00 -4.15
CA GLY A 197 15.46 -29.23 -4.06
C GLY A 197 16.27 -30.45 -3.63
N GLY A 198 15.98 -31.01 -2.46
CA GLY A 198 16.66 -32.21 -1.94
C GLY A 198 17.78 -31.96 -0.95
N GLY A 199 18.42 -30.79 -0.93
CA GLY A 199 19.80 -30.74 -0.44
C GLY A 199 20.70 -31.76 -1.19
N TYR A 200 21.99 -31.81 -0.89
CA TYR A 200 22.82 -32.91 -1.45
C TYR A 200 22.32 -34.29 -0.99
N SER A 201 21.70 -34.35 0.20
CA SER A 201 21.22 -35.58 0.83
C SER A 201 19.95 -36.18 0.20
N GLY A 202 19.21 -35.42 -0.62
CA GLY A 202 17.92 -35.82 -1.19
C GLY A 202 16.75 -35.82 -0.19
N SER A 203 16.89 -35.14 0.96
CA SER A 203 15.95 -35.18 2.08
C SER A 203 14.68 -34.32 1.89
N TYR A 204 14.70 -33.38 0.94
CA TYR A 204 13.64 -32.40 0.75
C TYR A 204 13.08 -32.42 -0.68
N ALA A 205 11.87 -31.91 -0.86
CA ALA A 205 11.33 -31.70 -2.20
C ALA A 205 12.00 -30.47 -2.87
N GLY A 206 11.91 -30.39 -4.19
CA GLY A 206 12.19 -29.19 -5.00
C GLY A 206 12.17 -29.51 -6.49
N TRP A 207 12.96 -28.82 -7.30
CA TRP A 207 12.87 -28.93 -8.76
C TRP A 207 13.46 -30.24 -9.31
N SER A 208 12.83 -30.78 -10.36
CA SER A 208 13.21 -32.05 -10.98
C SER A 208 14.58 -32.05 -11.66
N ASP A 209 15.06 -30.87 -12.07
CA ASP A 209 16.38 -30.66 -12.65
C ASP A 209 17.49 -30.60 -11.59
N ARG A 210 17.11 -30.51 -10.31
CA ARG A 210 18.02 -30.38 -9.15
C ARG A 210 18.91 -29.15 -9.25
N TYR A 211 18.35 -28.01 -9.64
CA TYR A 211 18.97 -26.70 -9.49
C TYR A 211 18.07 -25.77 -8.66
N PHE A 212 18.63 -24.63 -8.25
CA PHE A 212 17.78 -23.50 -7.85
C PHE A 212 16.97 -23.06 -9.07
N ALA A 213 15.81 -22.43 -8.84
CA ALA A 213 15.08 -21.80 -9.93
C ALA A 213 16.01 -20.85 -10.69
N HIS A 214 15.98 -20.86 -12.02
CA HIS A 214 16.92 -20.13 -12.84
C HIS A 214 16.28 -19.66 -14.14
N ALA A 215 16.84 -18.59 -14.71
CA ALA A 215 16.39 -18.06 -15.99
C ALA A 215 16.55 -19.09 -17.12
N GLY A 216 15.72 -18.97 -18.15
CA GLY A 216 15.69 -19.87 -19.31
C GLY A 216 14.82 -21.12 -19.13
N ALA A 217 14.10 -21.24 -18.01
CA ALA A 217 13.26 -22.40 -17.71
C ALA A 217 11.86 -22.04 -17.22
N ASP A 218 10.89 -22.84 -17.67
CA ASP A 218 9.50 -22.84 -17.22
C ASP A 218 9.28 -23.81 -16.06
N TYR A 219 8.67 -23.35 -14.97
CA TYR A 219 8.46 -24.14 -13.77
C TYR A 219 6.99 -24.52 -13.59
N SER A 220 6.71 -25.70 -13.04
CA SER A 220 5.35 -26.15 -12.76
C SER A 220 5.23 -26.93 -11.45
N THR A 221 4.16 -26.70 -10.68
CA THR A 221 4.02 -27.29 -9.34
C THR A 221 3.39 -28.67 -9.34
N GLY A 222 2.68 -29.07 -10.39
CA GLY A 222 1.75 -30.19 -10.30
C GLY A 222 0.76 -29.98 -9.14
N ALA A 223 0.44 -31.04 -8.40
CA ALA A 223 -0.48 -30.99 -7.26
C ALA A 223 0.19 -30.58 -5.93
N TYR A 224 1.39 -30.00 -5.99
CA TYR A 224 2.19 -29.69 -4.80
C TYR A 224 2.09 -28.21 -4.41
N ASP A 225 2.35 -27.94 -3.13
CA ASP A 225 2.44 -26.59 -2.60
C ASP A 225 3.85 -26.03 -2.80
N ILE A 226 3.94 -24.82 -3.33
CA ILE A 226 5.16 -24.01 -3.35
C ILE A 226 4.98 -22.83 -2.40
N ARG A 227 6.02 -22.43 -1.70
CA ARG A 227 6.01 -21.29 -0.77
C ARG A 227 6.85 -20.16 -1.32
N THR A 228 6.46 -18.90 -1.06
CA THR A 228 7.44 -17.80 -1.16
C THR A 228 8.47 -17.94 -0.03
N PRO A 229 9.67 -17.37 -0.15
CA PRO A 229 10.63 -17.39 0.94
C PRO A 229 10.23 -16.49 2.13
N ARG A 230 10.94 -16.61 3.26
CA ARG A 230 10.76 -15.75 4.45
C ARG A 230 12.00 -14.87 4.67
N GLY A 231 11.84 -13.77 5.40
CA GLY A 231 12.96 -13.04 6.01
C GLY A 231 13.41 -11.77 5.29
N ALA A 232 12.96 -11.56 4.05
CA ALA A 232 13.13 -10.31 3.33
C ALA A 232 11.77 -9.77 2.90
N PRO A 233 11.64 -8.44 2.72
CA PRO A 233 10.38 -7.86 2.32
C PRO A 233 10.02 -8.25 0.88
N SER A 234 10.95 -8.12 -0.07
CA SER A 234 10.67 -8.38 -1.50
C SER A 234 11.41 -9.60 -2.05
N TRP A 235 10.74 -10.34 -2.93
CA TRP A 235 11.25 -11.57 -3.55
C TRP A 235 10.95 -11.62 -5.04
N GLU A 236 11.90 -12.08 -5.83
CA GLU A 236 11.73 -12.32 -7.27
C GLU A 236 11.91 -13.81 -7.57
N PHE A 237 10.99 -14.38 -8.35
CA PHE A 237 11.15 -15.74 -8.85
C PHE A 237 12.07 -15.74 -10.07
N ALA A 238 13.17 -16.49 -9.99
CA ALA A 238 14.24 -16.47 -11.01
C ALA A 238 13.90 -17.20 -12.33
N GLY A 239 12.82 -18.00 -12.36
CA GLY A 239 12.40 -18.71 -13.56
C GLY A 239 11.60 -17.84 -14.53
N ASP A 240 11.59 -18.21 -15.81
CA ASP A 240 10.88 -17.46 -16.86
C ASP A 240 9.36 -17.52 -16.67
N SER A 241 8.86 -18.64 -16.14
CA SER A 241 7.45 -18.77 -15.73
C SER A 241 7.27 -19.73 -14.56
N LEU A 242 6.17 -19.55 -13.81
CA LEU A 242 5.72 -20.47 -12.78
C LEU A 242 4.25 -20.83 -13.00
N THR A 243 3.98 -22.10 -13.28
CA THR A 243 2.62 -22.63 -13.41
C THR A 243 2.18 -23.32 -12.12
N ILE A 244 1.09 -22.81 -11.52
CA ILE A 244 0.41 -23.47 -10.42
C ILE A 244 -0.73 -24.32 -11.00
N ASN A 245 -0.51 -25.63 -11.06
CA ASN A 245 -1.48 -26.55 -11.63
C ASN A 245 -2.63 -26.87 -10.67
N THR A 246 -3.66 -27.51 -11.20
CA THR A 246 -4.79 -28.02 -10.43
C THR A 246 -4.33 -28.88 -9.24
N GLY A 247 -4.79 -28.53 -8.05
CA GLY A 247 -4.41 -29.17 -6.78
C GLY A 247 -3.16 -28.59 -6.13
N GLY A 248 -2.31 -27.88 -6.89
CA GLY A 248 -1.16 -27.14 -6.36
C GLY A 248 -1.53 -25.74 -5.85
N ARG A 249 -0.68 -25.19 -4.99
CA ARG A 249 -0.90 -23.88 -4.37
C ARG A 249 0.40 -23.08 -4.27
N LEU A 250 0.35 -21.78 -4.56
CA LEU A 250 1.39 -20.83 -4.13
C LEU A 250 0.95 -20.22 -2.79
N LEU A 251 1.76 -20.46 -1.77
CA LEU A 251 1.53 -20.01 -0.39
C LEU A 251 2.47 -18.83 -0.08
N TYR A 252 1.90 -17.66 0.17
CA TYR A 252 2.67 -16.52 0.67
C TYR A 252 3.15 -16.79 2.10
N ASN A 253 4.44 -16.57 2.35
CA ASN A 253 5.13 -16.90 3.59
C ASN A 253 6.01 -15.75 4.13
N SER A 254 5.99 -14.59 3.47
CA SER A 254 6.79 -13.41 3.87
C SER A 254 6.08 -12.60 4.97
N SER A 255 6.75 -11.60 5.53
CA SER A 255 6.22 -10.79 6.64
C SER A 255 6.28 -9.29 6.33
N GLY A 256 5.44 -8.52 7.00
CA GLY A 256 5.33 -7.08 6.83
C GLY A 256 4.36 -6.68 5.72
N THR A 257 4.27 -5.37 5.47
CA THR A 257 3.27 -4.80 4.56
C THR A 257 3.86 -4.22 3.28
N SER A 258 5.15 -3.89 3.25
CA SER A 258 5.86 -3.23 2.14
C SER A 258 6.39 -4.19 1.08
N GLY A 259 6.49 -5.48 1.41
CA GLY A 259 7.16 -6.48 0.59
C GLY A 259 6.39 -6.89 -0.67
N ILE A 260 7.07 -6.93 -1.82
CA ILE A 260 6.49 -7.35 -3.11
C ILE A 260 7.09 -8.68 -3.56
N VAL A 261 6.22 -9.63 -3.91
CA VAL A 261 6.62 -10.86 -4.61
C VAL A 261 6.43 -10.64 -6.11
N THR A 262 7.51 -10.74 -6.88
CA THR A 262 7.51 -10.57 -8.33
C THR A 262 7.70 -11.93 -9.00
N ILE A 263 6.78 -12.28 -9.90
CA ILE A 263 6.90 -13.44 -10.78
C ILE A 263 6.60 -12.94 -12.18
N ASP A 264 7.61 -12.92 -13.06
CA ASP A 264 7.46 -12.32 -14.40
C ASP A 264 6.26 -12.90 -15.14
N GLN A 265 6.12 -14.23 -15.17
CA GLN A 265 4.96 -14.93 -15.71
C GLN A 265 4.42 -16.01 -14.76
N LEU A 266 3.40 -15.65 -13.99
CA LEU A 266 2.65 -16.60 -13.17
C LEU A 266 1.43 -17.12 -13.94
N VAL A 267 1.31 -18.44 -14.05
CA VAL A 267 0.17 -19.11 -14.70
C VAL A 267 -0.64 -19.88 -13.67
N LEU A 268 -1.94 -19.59 -13.54
CA LEU A 268 -2.86 -20.42 -12.77
C LEU A 268 -3.63 -21.34 -13.70
N ASP A 269 -3.28 -22.62 -13.64
CA ASP A 269 -3.90 -23.71 -14.40
C ASP A 269 -4.81 -24.54 -13.49
N GLY A 270 -5.76 -23.85 -12.86
CA GLY A 270 -6.69 -24.42 -11.87
C GLY A 270 -6.10 -24.48 -10.46
N GLY A 271 -4.92 -23.89 -10.27
CA GLY A 271 -4.23 -23.79 -8.98
C GLY A 271 -4.81 -22.72 -8.05
N THR A 272 -4.18 -22.58 -6.88
CA THR A 272 -4.58 -21.57 -5.88
C THR A 272 -3.43 -20.64 -5.52
N LEU A 273 -3.73 -19.34 -5.44
CA LEU A 273 -2.91 -18.35 -4.72
C LEU A 273 -3.48 -18.17 -3.32
N ARG A 274 -2.65 -18.22 -2.28
CA ARG A 274 -3.13 -18.13 -0.90
C ARG A 274 -2.21 -17.30 -0.02
N HIS A 275 -2.82 -16.41 0.77
CA HIS A 275 -2.18 -15.77 1.91
C HIS A 275 -2.13 -16.74 3.10
N ASP A 276 -0.92 -17.13 3.54
CA ASP A 276 -0.69 -18.16 4.56
C ASP A 276 0.14 -17.63 5.75
N GLN A 277 0.11 -16.31 6.01
CA GLN A 277 0.81 -15.63 7.11
C GLN A 277 -0.14 -14.82 7.99
N THR A 278 0.39 -14.08 8.97
CA THR A 278 -0.47 -13.40 9.94
C THR A 278 -1.29 -12.28 9.28
N ARG A 279 -2.39 -11.87 9.92
CA ARG A 279 -3.24 -10.78 9.43
C ARG A 279 -2.55 -9.42 9.33
N ALA A 280 -1.40 -9.25 9.98
CA ALA A 280 -0.63 -8.01 9.92
C ALA A 280 0.25 -7.96 8.66
N ASP A 281 0.42 -9.09 7.96
CA ASP A 281 1.23 -9.18 6.77
C ASP A 281 0.37 -8.92 5.52
N LEU A 282 0.90 -8.20 4.53
CA LEU A 282 0.23 -7.94 3.24
C LEU A 282 0.90 -8.76 2.14
N PHE A 283 0.12 -9.59 1.44
CA PHE A 283 0.64 -10.27 0.26
C PHE A 283 0.48 -9.37 -0.97
N GLN A 284 1.58 -8.76 -1.40
CA GLN A 284 1.64 -8.04 -2.68
C GLN A 284 2.25 -8.90 -3.79
N LEU A 285 1.62 -8.89 -4.98
CA LEU A 285 2.05 -9.66 -6.14
C LEU A 285 2.19 -8.79 -7.40
N ALA A 286 3.40 -8.74 -7.95
CA ALA A 286 3.75 -8.06 -9.20
C ALA A 286 4.17 -9.04 -10.32
N GLY A 287 4.27 -8.51 -11.55
CA GLY A 287 4.51 -9.27 -12.77
C GLY A 287 3.24 -9.46 -13.61
N HIS A 288 3.10 -10.62 -14.25
CA HIS A 288 1.93 -10.97 -15.05
C HIS A 288 1.26 -12.25 -14.55
N LEU A 289 -0.07 -12.21 -14.42
CA LEU A 289 -0.89 -13.34 -13.97
C LEU A 289 -1.77 -13.85 -15.12
N THR A 290 -1.53 -15.06 -15.60
CA THR A 290 -2.36 -15.70 -16.64
C THR A 290 -3.30 -16.75 -16.04
N LEU A 291 -4.60 -16.59 -16.28
CA LEU A 291 -5.65 -17.56 -15.94
C LEU A 291 -5.86 -18.55 -17.09
N ALA A 292 -5.12 -19.67 -17.06
CA ALA A 292 -5.25 -20.74 -18.04
C ALA A 292 -6.53 -21.56 -17.80
N GLN A 293 -6.86 -21.81 -16.53
CA GLN A 293 -8.12 -22.40 -16.09
C GLN A 293 -8.72 -21.59 -14.95
N THR A 294 -10.00 -21.85 -14.64
CA THR A 294 -10.66 -21.17 -13.52
C THR A 294 -9.95 -21.55 -12.22
N SER A 295 -9.37 -20.54 -11.56
CA SER A 295 -8.45 -20.73 -10.44
C SER A 295 -8.95 -20.05 -9.18
N THR A 296 -8.29 -20.28 -8.04
CA THR A 296 -8.70 -19.69 -6.75
C THR A 296 -7.67 -18.66 -6.28
N ILE A 297 -8.15 -17.52 -5.80
CA ILE A 297 -7.35 -16.55 -5.05
C ILE A 297 -7.94 -16.47 -3.65
N GLU A 298 -7.16 -16.87 -2.64
CA GLU A 298 -7.63 -17.08 -1.28
C GLU A 298 -6.92 -16.14 -0.30
N ALA A 299 -7.55 -15.00 0.00
CA ALA A 299 -7.14 -14.10 1.07
C ALA A 299 -7.57 -14.68 2.42
N ALA A 300 -6.89 -15.74 2.85
CA ALA A 300 -7.31 -16.59 3.97
C ALA A 300 -6.96 -16.00 5.34
N GLN A 301 -5.77 -15.40 5.47
CA GLN A 301 -5.23 -14.98 6.75
C GLN A 301 -4.91 -13.48 6.84
N GLY A 302 -4.75 -12.81 5.70
CA GLY A 302 -4.52 -11.37 5.58
C GLY A 302 -4.91 -10.88 4.19
N ASP A 303 -4.82 -9.56 4.00
CA ASP A 303 -5.20 -8.90 2.75
C ASP A 303 -4.20 -9.20 1.63
N MET A 304 -4.67 -9.11 0.39
CA MET A 304 -3.87 -9.36 -0.81
C MET A 304 -3.97 -8.18 -1.78
N LEU A 305 -2.84 -7.76 -2.32
CA LEU A 305 -2.73 -6.68 -3.31
C LEU A 305 -2.15 -7.24 -4.62
N ILE A 306 -2.93 -7.20 -5.69
CA ILE A 306 -2.49 -7.68 -7.01
C ILE A 306 -2.19 -6.49 -7.90
N HIS A 307 -0.90 -6.17 -7.98
CA HIS A 307 -0.33 -5.23 -8.96
C HIS A 307 -0.26 -5.84 -10.36
N SER A 308 -0.13 -7.16 -10.41
CA SER A 308 0.02 -7.91 -11.66
C SER A 308 -1.14 -7.66 -12.62
N GLN A 309 -0.83 -7.45 -13.90
CA GLN A 309 -1.85 -7.54 -14.94
C GLN A 309 -2.37 -8.97 -14.99
N ILE A 310 -3.69 -9.14 -14.88
CA ILE A 310 -4.38 -10.42 -14.99
C ILE A 310 -4.91 -10.59 -16.42
N GLY A 311 -4.52 -11.67 -17.07
CA GLY A 311 -4.97 -12.06 -18.41
C GLY A 311 -5.37 -13.52 -18.53
N GLY A 312 -5.72 -13.94 -19.75
CA GLY A 312 -6.12 -15.32 -20.06
C GLY A 312 -7.58 -15.47 -20.47
N THR A 313 -8.00 -16.70 -20.72
CA THR A 313 -9.38 -16.98 -21.19
C THR A 313 -10.31 -17.45 -20.08
N SER A 314 -9.76 -17.74 -18.91
CA SER A 314 -10.51 -18.19 -17.73
C SER A 314 -10.67 -17.08 -16.71
N GLY A 315 -11.46 -17.36 -15.67
CA GLY A 315 -11.72 -16.44 -14.56
C GLY A 315 -11.12 -16.94 -13.26
N PHE A 316 -11.52 -16.35 -12.14
CA PHE A 316 -11.09 -16.82 -10.83
C PHE A 316 -12.19 -16.70 -9.78
N ARG A 317 -12.07 -17.49 -8.72
CA ARG A 317 -12.89 -17.42 -7.53
C ARG A 317 -12.08 -16.82 -6.39
N LYS A 318 -12.55 -15.69 -5.85
CA LYS A 318 -12.04 -15.12 -4.60
C LYS A 318 -12.68 -15.78 -3.39
N THR A 319 -11.89 -16.32 -2.49
CA THR A 319 -12.31 -16.90 -1.19
C THR A 319 -11.51 -16.31 -0.03
N GLY A 320 -11.83 -16.72 1.20
CA GLY A 320 -11.26 -16.16 2.43
C GLY A 320 -11.93 -14.86 2.87
N SER A 321 -11.81 -14.51 4.16
CA SER A 321 -12.51 -13.38 4.77
C SER A 321 -11.88 -12.02 4.50
N PHE A 322 -10.60 -11.99 4.12
CA PHE A 322 -9.83 -10.78 3.93
C PHE A 322 -10.01 -10.19 2.52
N ALA A 323 -9.56 -8.96 2.32
CA ALA A 323 -9.69 -8.24 1.07
C ALA A 323 -8.71 -8.77 0.00
N LEU A 324 -9.16 -8.73 -1.25
CA LEU A 324 -8.30 -8.83 -2.43
C LEU A 324 -8.46 -7.55 -3.23
N THR A 325 -7.40 -6.77 -3.37
CA THR A 325 -7.41 -5.53 -4.13
C THR A 325 -6.79 -5.75 -5.51
N LEU A 326 -7.52 -5.40 -6.56
CA LEU A 326 -7.06 -5.42 -7.95
C LEU A 326 -6.57 -4.02 -8.33
N LYS A 327 -5.27 -3.84 -8.56
CA LYS A 327 -4.69 -2.52 -8.86
C LYS A 327 -4.54 -2.26 -10.36
N SER A 328 -4.34 -3.29 -11.17
CA SER A 328 -4.13 -3.11 -12.61
C SER A 328 -5.42 -2.75 -13.33
N SER A 329 -5.43 -1.62 -14.03
CA SER A 329 -6.50 -1.24 -14.98
C SER A 329 -6.39 -1.98 -16.33
N ALA A 330 -5.27 -2.68 -16.57
CA ALA A 330 -4.97 -3.38 -17.81
C ALA A 330 -5.46 -4.84 -17.84
N ASN A 331 -6.22 -5.27 -16.84
CA ASN A 331 -6.78 -6.63 -16.78
C ASN A 331 -7.60 -6.95 -18.03
N ASN A 332 -7.30 -8.10 -18.66
CA ASN A 332 -7.86 -8.48 -19.96
C ASN A 332 -8.34 -9.93 -20.05
N TYR A 333 -8.48 -10.61 -18.90
CA TYR A 333 -9.06 -11.95 -18.88
C TYR A 333 -10.55 -11.93 -19.23
N THR A 334 -11.06 -13.01 -19.83
CA THR A 334 -12.45 -13.06 -20.33
C THR A 334 -13.37 -14.01 -19.54
N GLY A 335 -12.84 -14.82 -18.62
CA GLY A 335 -13.65 -15.68 -17.77
C GLY A 335 -14.24 -14.94 -16.56
N THR A 336 -15.13 -15.62 -15.85
CA THR A 336 -15.94 -15.03 -14.77
C THR A 336 -15.11 -14.71 -13.52
N THR A 337 -15.29 -13.50 -12.96
CA THR A 337 -14.83 -13.14 -11.62
C THR A 337 -15.90 -13.49 -10.60
N ILE A 338 -15.59 -14.38 -9.66
CA ILE A 338 -16.54 -14.79 -8.62
C ILE A 338 -16.04 -14.32 -7.26
N VAL A 339 -16.72 -13.35 -6.66
CA VAL A 339 -16.53 -12.98 -5.25
C VAL A 339 -17.32 -13.96 -4.39
N ALA A 340 -16.65 -14.99 -3.86
CA ALA A 340 -17.33 -16.03 -3.09
C ALA A 340 -17.33 -15.80 -1.58
N ALA A 341 -16.36 -15.06 -1.05
CA ALA A 341 -16.27 -14.66 0.35
C ALA A 341 -15.33 -13.46 0.53
N GLY A 342 -15.53 -12.71 1.61
CA GLY A 342 -14.77 -11.50 1.91
C GLY A 342 -15.05 -10.41 0.88
N THR A 343 -14.03 -9.58 0.62
CA THR A 343 -14.15 -8.43 -0.27
C THR A 343 -13.22 -8.55 -1.47
N ILE A 344 -13.69 -8.19 -2.66
CA ILE A 344 -12.81 -7.68 -3.73
C ILE A 344 -12.91 -6.17 -3.74
N ILE A 345 -11.77 -5.48 -3.72
CA ILE A 345 -11.67 -4.04 -3.96
C ILE A 345 -11.14 -3.85 -5.39
N VAL A 346 -11.88 -3.15 -6.23
CA VAL A 346 -11.51 -2.85 -7.61
C VAL A 346 -11.04 -1.40 -7.68
N ASP A 347 -9.73 -1.18 -7.54
CA ASP A 347 -9.11 0.15 -7.78
C ASP A 347 -8.67 0.29 -9.24
N GLY A 348 -8.27 -0.83 -9.86
CA GLY A 348 -7.96 -0.95 -11.28
C GLY A 348 -9.19 -1.39 -12.07
N ALA A 349 -9.14 -2.59 -12.64
CA ALA A 349 -10.26 -3.16 -13.37
C ALA A 349 -10.47 -4.66 -13.11
N THR A 350 -11.69 -5.16 -13.28
CA THR A 350 -11.92 -6.60 -13.52
C THR A 350 -11.59 -6.96 -14.98
N GLY A 351 -11.78 -8.23 -15.35
CA GLY A 351 -11.71 -8.69 -16.74
C GLY A 351 -13.06 -8.52 -17.45
N TYR A 352 -13.09 -8.83 -18.74
CA TYR A 352 -14.26 -8.68 -19.62
C TYR A 352 -15.35 -9.75 -19.42
N GLY A 353 -15.11 -10.75 -18.57
CA GLY A 353 -16.11 -11.74 -18.21
C GLY A 353 -17.10 -11.22 -17.17
N LEU A 354 -18.19 -11.96 -16.97
CA LEU A 354 -19.17 -11.70 -15.91
C LEU A 354 -18.48 -11.58 -14.54
N THR A 355 -18.87 -10.59 -13.75
CA THR A 355 -18.53 -10.49 -12.33
C THR A 355 -19.75 -10.86 -11.49
N THR A 356 -19.58 -11.77 -10.52
CA THR A 356 -20.65 -12.22 -9.62
C THR A 356 -20.24 -12.04 -8.17
N VAL A 357 -21.06 -11.34 -7.40
CA VAL A 357 -20.91 -11.20 -5.95
C VAL A 357 -21.88 -12.15 -5.26
N ASN A 358 -21.36 -13.15 -4.55
CA ASN A 358 -22.17 -14.16 -3.87
C ASN A 358 -22.64 -13.68 -2.49
N ARG A 359 -23.62 -14.40 -1.92
CA ARG A 359 -24.15 -14.17 -0.57
C ARG A 359 -23.03 -13.99 0.46
N GLY A 360 -23.13 -12.91 1.23
CA GLY A 360 -22.21 -12.55 2.32
C GLY A 360 -20.86 -12.01 1.86
N ALA A 361 -20.67 -11.80 0.55
CA ALA A 361 -19.45 -11.22 -0.01
C ALA A 361 -19.68 -9.78 -0.50
N THR A 362 -18.58 -9.06 -0.66
CA THR A 362 -18.60 -7.63 -1.03
C THR A 362 -17.73 -7.39 -2.27
N LEU A 363 -18.24 -6.59 -3.21
CA LEU A 363 -17.42 -5.90 -4.21
C LEU A 363 -17.41 -4.41 -3.86
N ALA A 364 -16.20 -3.84 -3.74
CA ALA A 364 -15.97 -2.45 -3.37
C ALA A 364 -14.98 -1.77 -4.33
N GLY A 365 -14.75 -0.47 -4.16
CA GLY A 365 -13.72 0.30 -4.88
C GLY A 365 -14.27 1.31 -5.88
N SER A 366 -13.36 2.00 -6.56
CA SER A 366 -13.64 3.12 -7.46
C SER A 366 -13.04 2.95 -8.86
N GLY A 367 -12.79 1.70 -9.24
CA GLY A 367 -12.26 1.29 -10.54
C GLY A 367 -13.35 0.88 -11.54
N ILE A 368 -13.02 -0.10 -12.38
CA ILE A 368 -13.85 -0.52 -13.53
C ILE A 368 -14.20 -2.01 -13.45
N VAL A 369 -15.49 -2.33 -13.41
CA VAL A 369 -15.99 -3.68 -13.72
C VAL A 369 -16.25 -3.76 -15.23
N ARG A 370 -15.44 -4.50 -15.98
CA ARG A 370 -15.49 -4.48 -17.46
C ARG A 370 -16.61 -5.31 -18.07
N GLY A 371 -16.96 -6.43 -17.43
CA GLY A 371 -18.09 -7.25 -17.85
C GLY A 371 -19.40 -6.83 -17.17
N ASP A 372 -20.43 -7.64 -17.37
CA ASP A 372 -21.67 -7.53 -16.59
C ASP A 372 -21.39 -7.77 -15.09
N LEU A 373 -22.18 -7.15 -14.22
CA LEU A 373 -22.11 -7.34 -12.77
C LEU A 373 -23.45 -7.88 -12.24
N THR A 374 -23.40 -9.01 -11.52
CA THR A 374 -24.53 -9.53 -10.75
C THR A 374 -24.21 -9.61 -9.28
N ALA A 375 -24.95 -8.87 -8.44
CA ALA A 375 -24.89 -8.98 -6.98
C ALA A 375 -26.11 -9.75 -6.48
N VAL A 376 -25.88 -10.92 -5.86
CA VAL A 376 -26.98 -11.80 -5.42
C VAL A 376 -27.53 -11.37 -4.05
N SER A 377 -28.65 -11.97 -3.63
CA SER A 377 -29.26 -11.71 -2.31
C SER A 377 -28.24 -11.84 -1.18
N ASP A 378 -28.27 -10.91 -0.22
CA ASP A 378 -27.35 -10.81 0.92
C ASP A 378 -25.88 -10.53 0.53
N SER A 379 -25.61 -10.02 -0.67
CA SER A 379 -24.28 -9.50 -1.05
C SER A 379 -24.25 -7.98 -0.99
N THR A 380 -23.04 -7.39 -0.94
CA THR A 380 -22.85 -5.94 -0.91
C THR A 380 -22.08 -5.47 -2.15
N LEU A 381 -22.61 -4.43 -2.79
CA LEU A 381 -21.90 -3.58 -3.74
C LEU A 381 -21.64 -2.24 -3.05
N ARG A 382 -20.38 -1.86 -2.90
CA ARG A 382 -19.96 -0.60 -2.30
C ARG A 382 -19.21 0.23 -3.35
N VAL A 383 -19.52 1.51 -3.48
CA VAL A 383 -18.69 2.43 -4.27
C VAL A 383 -17.65 3.05 -3.33
N GLY A 384 -16.38 3.03 -3.75
CA GLY A 384 -15.30 3.64 -2.98
C GLY A 384 -14.96 2.94 -1.65
N GLY A 385 -14.20 3.67 -0.84
CA GLY A 385 -13.90 3.36 0.56
C GLY A 385 -15.06 3.72 1.49
N SER A 386 -14.81 3.81 2.80
CA SER A 386 -15.77 4.39 3.74
C SER A 386 -15.46 5.85 3.99
N GLY A 387 -16.44 6.71 3.79
CA GLY A 387 -16.32 8.16 3.83
C GLY A 387 -15.95 8.76 2.46
N LEU A 388 -16.31 10.03 2.30
CA LEU A 388 -15.96 10.79 1.10
C LEU A 388 -14.49 11.21 1.10
N VAL A 389 -13.99 11.58 -0.08
CA VAL A 389 -12.63 12.09 -0.24
C VAL A 389 -12.63 13.60 -0.02
N GLU A 390 -11.79 14.11 0.88
CA GLU A 390 -11.43 15.54 0.81
C GLU A 390 -10.41 15.75 -0.31
N ARG A 391 -10.82 16.50 -1.34
CA ARG A 391 -9.92 16.90 -2.43
C ARG A 391 -9.75 18.40 -2.44
N TYR A 392 -8.51 18.83 -2.49
CA TYR A 392 -8.17 20.23 -2.71
C TYR A 392 -8.15 20.48 -4.22
N ALA A 393 -8.53 21.69 -4.65
CA ALA A 393 -8.68 22.02 -6.08
C ALA A 393 -7.41 21.79 -6.91
N SER A 394 -6.24 21.79 -6.27
CA SER A 394 -4.94 21.51 -6.86
C SER A 394 -4.53 20.03 -6.85
N GLY A 395 -5.39 19.10 -6.40
CA GLY A 395 -5.18 17.64 -6.49
C GLY A 395 -4.49 16.99 -5.29
N GLN A 396 -4.18 17.74 -4.23
CA GLN A 396 -3.68 17.22 -2.96
C GLN A 396 -4.82 16.66 -2.10
N GLN A 397 -4.46 15.74 -1.21
CA GLN A 397 -5.30 15.18 -0.17
C GLN A 397 -4.72 15.59 1.19
N LEU A 398 -5.59 15.95 2.13
CA LEU A 398 -5.18 16.22 3.50
C LEU A 398 -4.81 14.89 4.16
N VAL A 399 -3.61 14.84 4.74
CA VAL A 399 -3.19 13.73 5.60
C VAL A 399 -3.54 14.09 7.04
N ASP A 400 -3.13 15.27 7.52
CA ASP A 400 -3.42 15.72 8.88
C ASP A 400 -3.24 17.25 9.03
N ASP A 401 -4.19 17.95 9.64
CA ASP A 401 -4.10 19.38 10.00
C ASP A 401 -4.07 19.60 11.53
N PHE A 402 -4.03 18.51 12.30
CA PHE A 402 -4.03 18.48 13.75
C PHE A 402 -5.27 19.06 14.46
N THR A 403 -6.29 19.49 13.72
CA THR A 403 -7.52 20.11 14.29
C THR A 403 -8.47 19.10 14.91
N ALA A 404 -8.32 17.82 14.57
CA ALA A 404 -9.15 16.74 15.13
C ALA A 404 -8.76 16.35 16.57
N TYR A 405 -7.58 16.77 17.03
CA TYR A 405 -7.06 16.35 18.33
C TYR A 405 -7.52 17.27 19.47
N ALA A 406 -7.50 16.78 20.71
CA ALA A 406 -7.57 17.68 21.86
C ALA A 406 -6.23 18.37 22.07
N THR A 407 -6.24 19.63 22.53
CA THR A 407 -4.99 20.28 22.97
C THR A 407 -4.40 19.52 24.16
N GLY A 408 -3.08 19.36 24.14
CA GLY A 408 -2.37 18.59 25.15
C GLY A 408 -1.43 17.56 24.54
N GLN A 409 -1.18 16.49 25.29
CA GLN A 409 -0.06 15.60 25.10
C GLN A 409 -0.48 14.40 24.24
N LEU A 410 0.32 14.04 23.24
CA LEU A 410 0.09 12.81 22.46
C LEU A 410 0.46 11.56 23.28
N GLY A 411 -0.26 10.46 23.06
CA GLY A 411 0.04 9.16 23.65
C GLY A 411 1.28 8.49 23.02
N SER A 412 2.00 7.67 23.80
CA SER A 412 3.09 6.81 23.32
C SER A 412 2.58 5.42 22.94
N SER A 413 3.30 4.63 22.12
CA SER A 413 2.83 3.29 21.76
C SER A 413 2.84 2.32 22.96
N PRO A 414 1.75 1.57 23.22
CA PRO A 414 0.48 1.60 22.49
C PRO A 414 -0.29 2.89 22.76
N ASN A 415 -0.67 3.60 21.69
CA ASN A 415 -1.19 4.96 21.77
C ASN A 415 -2.41 5.04 22.71
N SER A 416 -2.24 5.69 23.86
CA SER A 416 -3.28 5.80 24.88
C SER A 416 -4.29 6.92 24.62
N THR A 417 -4.00 7.86 23.72
CA THR A 417 -4.94 8.93 23.35
C THR A 417 -5.87 8.50 22.22
N GLY A 418 -5.49 7.48 21.45
CA GLY A 418 -6.24 7.02 20.28
C GLY A 418 -6.04 7.90 19.04
N ASP A 419 -5.06 8.80 19.09
CA ASP A 419 -4.66 9.65 17.97
C ASP A 419 -3.89 8.82 16.92
N VAL A 420 -3.78 9.30 15.69
CA VAL A 420 -2.97 8.60 14.66
C VAL A 420 -1.47 8.88 14.83
N TRP A 421 -1.10 10.03 15.41
CA TRP A 421 0.29 10.30 15.78
C TRP A 421 0.66 9.68 17.14
N SER A 422 1.79 8.99 17.15
CA SER A 422 2.41 8.46 18.37
C SER A 422 3.56 9.34 18.83
N GLY A 423 3.50 9.81 20.07
CA GLY A 423 4.62 10.49 20.73
C GLY A 423 5.75 9.51 21.05
N VAL A 424 6.98 9.87 20.71
CA VAL A 424 8.16 9.02 20.93
C VAL A 424 8.79 9.33 22.29
N PHE A 425 8.89 8.30 23.13
CA PHE A 425 9.49 8.25 24.48
C PHE A 425 8.72 8.97 25.63
N ASP A 426 8.65 8.28 26.78
CA ASP A 426 8.21 8.75 28.12
C ASP A 426 6.81 9.36 28.28
N GLY A 427 5.90 9.17 27.33
CA GLY A 427 4.48 9.48 27.50
C GLY A 427 4.22 10.75 28.31
N THR A 428 4.59 11.93 27.78
CA THR A 428 3.61 13.02 27.59
C THR A 428 4.18 14.47 27.45
N SER A 429 5.41 14.86 27.81
CA SER A 429 5.72 16.32 27.85
C SER A 429 6.19 16.99 26.54
N TYR A 430 6.63 16.21 25.55
CA TYR A 430 7.55 16.68 24.50
C TYR A 430 7.02 16.55 23.07
N ALA A 431 5.84 15.95 22.90
CA ALA A 431 5.04 16.00 21.69
C ALA A 431 3.63 16.42 22.10
N THR A 432 3.21 17.62 21.69
CA THR A 432 1.98 18.24 22.17
C THR A 432 1.22 18.89 21.04
N ILE A 433 -0.09 18.68 21.02
CA ILE A 433 -1.01 19.47 20.22
C ILE A 433 -1.22 20.82 20.91
N VAL A 434 -0.80 21.89 20.23
CA VAL A 434 -0.92 23.27 20.70
C VAL A 434 -2.01 24.01 19.92
N ASP A 435 -2.66 24.96 20.57
CA ASP A 435 -3.64 25.84 19.93
C ASP A 435 -2.97 27.13 19.45
N ASN A 436 -2.97 27.33 18.14
CA ASN A 436 -2.51 28.53 17.46
C ASN A 436 -3.69 29.39 17.00
N SER A 437 -4.41 29.96 17.97
CA SER A 437 -5.55 30.88 17.71
C SER A 437 -6.73 30.21 16.98
N GLY A 438 -7.05 28.98 17.35
CA GLY A 438 -8.11 28.17 16.77
C GLY A 438 -7.65 27.22 15.66
N ASN A 439 -6.36 27.23 15.30
CA ASN A 439 -5.76 26.22 14.45
C ASN A 439 -4.77 25.40 15.27
N GLN A 440 -4.95 24.08 15.33
CA GLN A 440 -4.07 23.25 16.14
C GLN A 440 -2.82 22.87 15.34
N ALA A 441 -1.72 22.60 16.03
CA ALA A 441 -0.48 22.15 15.40
C ALA A 441 0.23 21.16 16.30
N LEU A 442 1.03 20.27 15.71
CA LEU A 442 1.91 19.39 16.44
C LEU A 442 3.20 20.13 16.80
N ARG A 443 3.46 20.28 18.09
CA ARG A 443 4.73 20.81 18.61
C ARG A 443 5.58 19.70 19.19
N VAL A 444 6.84 19.63 18.77
CA VAL A 444 7.86 18.75 19.37
C VAL A 444 8.98 19.55 20.03
N GLU A 445 9.51 19.03 21.13
CA GLU A 445 10.56 19.68 21.92
C GLU A 445 11.52 18.61 22.48
N GLY A 446 12.81 18.75 22.21
CA GLY A 446 13.84 17.85 22.71
C GLY A 446 14.24 18.10 24.15
N VAL A 447 15.30 17.45 24.60
CA VAL A 447 15.86 17.65 25.94
C VAL A 447 17.32 18.04 25.84
N ASN A 448 17.66 19.24 26.31
CA ASN A 448 19.04 19.74 26.36
C ASN A 448 19.89 19.09 27.48
N SER A 449 19.90 17.75 27.55
CA SER A 449 20.67 17.00 28.55
C SER A 449 21.01 15.57 28.09
N GLY A 450 22.31 15.27 27.92
CA GLY A 450 22.82 13.89 27.78
C GLY A 450 22.75 13.27 26.38
N GLY A 451 23.00 11.95 26.30
CA GLY A 451 23.00 11.17 25.06
C GLY A 451 21.63 11.08 24.39
N ASP A 452 20.57 10.97 25.19
CA ASP A 452 19.21 10.64 24.76
C ASP A 452 18.35 11.92 24.65
N SER A 453 18.78 12.86 23.81
CA SER A 453 18.22 14.22 23.73
C SER A 453 17.04 14.39 22.77
N TRP A 454 16.79 13.43 21.88
CA TRP A 454 15.75 13.55 20.86
C TRP A 454 14.36 13.16 21.36
N ARG A 455 13.37 14.00 21.08
CA ARG A 455 11.95 13.73 21.31
C ARG A 455 11.15 14.11 20.09
N GLY A 456 10.05 13.41 19.83
CA GLY A 456 9.34 13.58 18.58
C GLY A 456 7.98 12.91 18.56
N ALA A 457 7.40 12.90 17.36
CA ALA A 457 6.20 12.15 17.05
C ALA A 457 6.29 11.60 15.64
N VAL A 458 5.62 10.48 15.43
CA VAL A 458 5.60 9.71 14.18
C VAL A 458 4.17 9.23 13.89
N THR A 459 3.86 9.00 12.63
CA THR A 459 2.58 8.47 12.14
C THR A 459 2.80 7.50 10.98
N GLU A 460 2.01 6.43 10.92
CA GLU A 460 2.09 5.41 9.88
C GLU A 460 1.08 5.73 8.76
N LEU A 461 1.60 6.10 7.60
CA LEU A 461 0.86 6.66 6.47
C LEU A 461 -0.08 5.65 5.78
N ASN A 462 0.20 4.35 5.90
CA ASN A 462 -0.57 3.29 5.26
C ASN A 462 -1.59 2.60 6.18
N THR A 463 -1.45 2.72 7.51
CA THR A 463 -2.32 2.00 8.45
C THR A 463 -3.09 2.89 9.42
N ASP A 464 -2.58 4.07 9.75
CA ASP A 464 -3.23 4.92 10.76
C ASP A 464 -4.37 5.75 10.15
N TYR A 465 -4.35 5.95 8.84
CA TYR A 465 -5.36 6.70 8.10
C TYR A 465 -6.33 5.76 7.37
N THR A 466 -7.52 6.25 7.03
CA THR A 466 -8.51 5.51 6.23
C THR A 466 -8.06 5.28 4.79
N ARG A 467 -6.99 5.96 4.36
CA ARG A 467 -6.37 5.88 3.04
C ARG A 467 -4.88 5.64 3.20
N ASP A 468 -4.30 5.00 2.20
CA ASP A 468 -2.85 4.82 2.13
C ASP A 468 -2.20 6.09 1.54
N PHE A 469 -1.47 6.81 2.38
CA PHE A 469 -0.64 7.95 2.01
C PHE A 469 0.85 7.60 1.93
N SER A 470 1.21 6.32 2.03
CA SER A 470 2.59 5.89 1.83
C SER A 470 3.02 6.07 0.38
N LEU A 471 4.34 6.19 0.16
CA LEU A 471 4.88 6.27 -1.19
C LEU A 471 5.50 4.92 -1.58
N ALA A 472 4.84 4.18 -2.46
CA ALA A 472 5.33 2.88 -2.90
C ALA A 472 6.66 2.97 -3.66
N ASP A 473 7.41 1.88 -3.68
CA ASP A 473 8.55 1.74 -4.59
C ASP A 473 8.10 1.89 -6.05
N GLY A 474 8.92 2.53 -6.88
CA GLY A 474 8.56 2.80 -8.28
C GLY A 474 7.68 4.04 -8.50
N GLU A 475 7.16 4.65 -7.43
CA GLU A 475 6.26 5.80 -7.52
C GLU A 475 6.97 7.14 -7.25
N THR A 476 6.30 8.22 -7.66
CA THR A 476 6.68 9.60 -7.33
C THR A 476 5.50 10.26 -6.62
N GLY A 477 5.77 11.01 -5.56
CA GLY A 477 4.76 11.74 -4.81
C GLY A 477 5.31 13.03 -4.20
N THR A 478 4.43 13.94 -3.82
CA THR A 478 4.79 15.20 -3.16
C THR A 478 4.08 15.34 -1.83
N TYR A 479 4.84 15.51 -0.76
CA TYR A 479 4.33 15.85 0.56
C TYR A 479 4.44 17.35 0.78
N PHE A 480 3.33 18.00 1.15
CA PHE A 480 3.35 19.39 1.60
C PHE A 480 3.15 19.44 3.11
N PHE A 481 3.89 20.31 3.78
CA PHE A 481 3.64 20.65 5.18
C PHE A 481 4.20 22.02 5.53
N ARG A 482 3.74 22.58 6.64
CA ARG A 482 4.32 23.78 7.23
C ARG A 482 5.17 23.41 8.42
N VAL A 483 6.31 24.09 8.56
CA VAL A 483 7.16 24.00 9.74
C VAL A 483 7.54 25.38 10.23
N ARG A 484 7.52 25.57 11.54
CA ARG A 484 8.06 26.79 12.17
C ARG A 484 8.71 26.50 13.49
N ARG A 485 9.60 27.40 13.86
CA ARG A 485 10.12 27.45 15.20
C ARG A 485 9.23 28.31 16.08
N ASN A 486 8.89 27.81 17.27
CA ASN A 486 7.99 28.49 18.18
C ASN A 486 8.68 29.59 19.03
N GLU A 487 9.91 29.37 19.50
CA GLU A 487 10.58 30.24 20.50
C GLU A 487 12.04 30.54 20.20
N SER A 488 12.59 31.64 20.73
CA SER A 488 14.03 31.98 20.61
C SER A 488 14.92 31.04 21.44
N GLY A 489 16.09 30.65 20.93
CA GLY A 489 16.92 29.53 21.43
C GLY A 489 17.70 28.77 20.33
N ASP A 490 18.39 27.69 20.67
CA ASP A 490 19.04 26.84 19.67
C ASP A 490 18.11 25.66 19.35
N ILE A 491 17.92 25.34 18.07
CA ILE A 491 17.11 24.17 17.63
C ILE A 491 17.95 23.24 16.76
N ASP A 492 17.67 21.95 16.89
CA ASP A 492 18.11 20.92 15.95
C ASP A 492 16.95 19.95 15.75
N THR A 493 16.13 20.25 14.76
CA THR A 493 14.94 19.47 14.40
C THR A 493 15.20 18.69 13.15
N ILE A 494 14.76 17.44 13.11
CA ILE A 494 14.74 16.61 11.91
C ILE A 494 13.32 16.15 11.62
N PHE A 495 13.01 15.96 10.36
CA PHE A 495 11.74 15.40 9.90
C PHE A 495 11.91 14.78 8.53
N GLY A 496 11.04 13.84 8.20
CA GLY A 496 11.22 13.09 6.97
C GLY A 496 10.34 11.86 6.84
N LEU A 497 10.69 11.07 5.83
CA LEU A 497 10.01 9.82 5.48
C LEU A 497 10.94 8.63 5.66
N THR A 498 10.37 7.49 6.06
CA THR A 498 11.07 6.23 6.22
C THR A 498 10.24 5.03 5.80
N ASP A 499 10.92 3.97 5.37
CA ASP A 499 10.37 2.64 5.10
C ASP A 499 10.16 1.79 6.36
N LEU A 500 10.56 2.31 7.52
CA LEU A 500 10.33 1.64 8.80
C LEU A 500 8.92 1.96 9.32
N THR A 501 8.23 0.97 9.88
CA THR A 501 6.93 1.14 10.56
C THR A 501 7.12 1.95 11.84
N VAL A 502 6.05 2.58 12.33
CA VAL A 502 6.10 3.35 13.59
C VAL A 502 6.57 2.48 14.76
N SER A 503 7.59 2.94 15.48
CA SER A 503 8.05 2.36 16.75
C SER A 503 8.23 3.47 17.79
N THR A 504 7.90 3.20 19.05
CA THR A 504 8.22 4.12 20.16
C THR A 504 9.21 3.53 21.16
N ASP A 505 9.66 2.28 20.92
CA ASP A 505 10.79 1.65 21.59
C ASP A 505 12.06 1.90 20.76
N SER A 506 13.24 1.57 21.30
CA SER A 506 14.55 1.63 20.62
C SER A 506 14.72 0.65 19.43
N GLY A 507 13.61 0.25 18.81
CA GLY A 507 13.52 -0.50 17.56
C GLY A 507 13.31 0.41 16.34
N PRO A 508 13.30 -0.17 15.13
CA PRO A 508 13.26 0.57 13.87
C PRO A 508 12.01 1.45 13.77
N GLY A 509 12.20 2.75 13.52
CA GLY A 509 11.13 3.76 13.42
C GLY A 509 10.87 4.52 14.72
N GLY A 510 11.79 4.41 15.70
CA GLY A 510 11.70 4.95 17.05
C GLY A 510 13.04 5.15 17.76
N ASP A 511 14.17 5.05 17.06
CA ASP A 511 15.52 5.22 17.62
C ASP A 511 15.76 6.68 18.05
N ILE A 512 15.74 6.93 19.36
CA ILE A 512 15.97 8.26 19.95
C ILE A 512 17.45 8.61 20.12
N ASP A 513 18.36 7.64 20.04
CA ASP A 513 19.80 7.89 20.14
C ASP A 513 20.33 8.38 18.80
N SER A 514 19.73 7.88 17.71
CA SER A 514 20.10 8.27 16.36
C SER A 514 18.93 8.30 15.37
N PRO A 515 17.87 9.11 15.61
CA PRO A 515 16.67 9.10 14.77
C PRO A 515 16.96 9.50 13.32
N TRP A 516 18.03 10.26 13.08
CA TRP A 516 18.49 10.58 11.73
C TRP A 516 18.91 9.35 10.92
N ASN A 517 19.29 8.22 11.55
CA ASN A 517 19.67 6.98 10.86
C ASN A 517 18.43 6.23 10.32
N GLU A 518 17.25 6.65 10.74
CA GLU A 518 15.99 6.01 10.39
C GLU A 518 15.35 6.65 9.17
N TYR A 519 15.79 7.81 8.69
CA TYR A 519 15.13 8.48 7.57
C TYR A 519 15.77 8.16 6.21
N ALA A 520 14.91 7.78 5.27
CA ALA A 520 15.22 7.66 3.84
C ALA A 520 15.24 9.04 3.19
N VAL A 521 14.26 9.87 3.49
CA VAL A 521 14.23 11.28 3.10
C VAL A 521 14.36 12.11 4.37
N LEU A 522 15.43 12.89 4.49
CA LEU A 522 15.75 13.62 5.72
C LEU A 522 15.89 15.12 5.45
N LEU A 523 15.05 15.88 6.13
CA LEU A 523 15.17 17.32 6.27
C LEU A 523 15.55 17.67 7.71
N SER A 524 16.15 18.84 7.88
CA SER A 524 16.40 19.38 9.21
C SER A 524 16.22 20.88 9.26
N MET A 525 15.82 21.39 10.42
CA MET A 525 15.80 22.81 10.72
C MET A 525 16.75 23.06 11.89
N VAL A 526 17.84 23.77 11.62
CA VAL A 526 18.83 24.15 12.64
C VAL A 526 18.88 25.65 12.78
N GLY A 527 18.84 26.12 14.01
CA GLY A 527 18.73 27.52 14.33
C GLY A 527 19.48 27.90 15.59
N ASN A 528 19.72 29.20 15.70
CA ASN A 528 20.31 29.87 16.84
C ASN A 528 19.35 30.93 17.38
N GLN A 529 19.75 31.74 18.35
CA GLN A 529 18.88 32.76 18.97
C GLN A 529 18.17 33.75 18.04
N SER A 530 18.52 33.86 16.75
CA SER A 530 17.93 34.86 15.85
C SER A 530 17.50 34.35 14.48
N SER A 531 17.80 33.10 14.13
CA SER A 531 17.47 32.56 12.80
C SER A 531 17.49 31.04 12.79
N SER A 532 16.76 30.44 11.85
CA SER A 532 16.76 29.00 11.58
C SER A 532 16.97 28.75 10.10
N THR A 533 17.67 27.69 9.75
CA THR A 533 17.93 27.29 8.37
C THR A 533 17.34 25.91 8.14
N LEU A 534 16.45 25.80 7.15
CA LEU A 534 15.98 24.53 6.62
C LEU A 534 17.08 23.94 5.74
N ARG A 535 17.35 22.65 5.92
CA ARG A 535 18.41 21.90 5.23
C ARG A 535 17.85 20.58 4.71
N ALA A 536 18.39 20.11 3.59
CA ALA A 536 18.21 18.74 3.10
C ALA A 536 19.50 17.95 3.35
N TYR A 537 19.38 16.69 3.77
CA TYR A 537 20.52 15.79 3.88
C TYR A 537 20.62 14.87 2.67
N SER A 538 21.72 14.93 1.91
CA SER A 538 21.97 13.95 0.84
C SER A 538 23.14 13.05 1.20
N ASN A 539 22.97 11.75 0.95
CA ASN A 539 24.12 10.85 0.92
C ASN A 539 25.15 11.38 -0.09
N GLY A 540 26.42 11.47 0.33
CA GLY A 540 27.51 12.06 -0.46
C GLY A 540 27.70 13.58 -0.35
N GLN A 541 26.69 14.37 0.02
CA GLN A 541 26.83 15.84 0.20
C GLN A 541 26.70 16.30 1.66
N GLY A 542 26.07 15.50 2.52
CA GLY A 542 25.73 15.90 3.89
C GLY A 542 24.58 16.91 3.92
N ASP A 543 24.55 17.76 4.95
CA ASP A 543 23.52 18.78 5.11
C ASP A 543 23.73 19.97 4.16
N VAL A 544 22.71 20.27 3.35
CA VAL A 544 22.69 21.37 2.38
C VAL A 544 21.60 22.37 2.76
N GLY A 545 21.99 23.63 3.02
CA GLY A 545 21.05 24.70 3.35
C GLY A 545 20.14 25.10 2.18
N LEU A 546 18.85 25.26 2.44
CA LEU A 546 17.80 25.54 1.46
C LEU A 546 17.25 26.97 1.58
N THR A 547 16.87 27.35 2.80
CA THR A 547 16.31 28.68 3.11
C THR A 547 16.52 29.00 4.59
N THR A 548 16.59 30.29 4.91
CA THR A 548 16.75 30.79 6.28
C THR A 548 15.55 31.65 6.63
N THR A 549 14.97 31.41 7.80
CA THR A 549 13.82 32.13 8.33
C THR A 549 14.11 32.72 9.71
N THR A 550 13.29 33.71 10.08
CA THR A 550 13.34 34.30 11.42
C THR A 550 12.49 33.50 12.41
N ASP A 551 12.60 33.84 13.69
CA ASP A 551 11.75 33.26 14.73
C ASP A 551 10.26 33.45 14.38
N SER A 552 9.46 32.40 14.59
CA SER A 552 7.99 32.38 14.44
C SER A 552 7.42 32.47 13.01
N GLU A 553 8.24 32.48 11.96
CA GLU A 553 7.78 32.44 10.56
C GLU A 553 7.48 31.00 10.10
N TRP A 554 6.29 30.76 9.55
CA TRP A 554 5.95 29.50 8.89
C TRP A 554 6.68 29.36 7.56
N VAL A 555 7.28 28.19 7.36
CA VAL A 555 7.86 27.77 6.08
C VAL A 555 6.98 26.69 5.50
N ASN A 556 6.44 26.96 4.32
CA ASN A 556 5.78 25.95 3.51
C ASN A 556 6.86 25.11 2.83
N VAL A 557 6.76 23.80 2.93
CA VAL A 557 7.72 22.83 2.38
C VAL A 557 6.98 21.88 1.48
N TRP A 558 7.43 21.74 0.24
CA TRP A 558 7.03 20.67 -0.66
C TRP A 558 8.21 19.74 -0.83
N LEU A 559 8.01 18.50 -0.40
CA LEU A 559 8.97 17.41 -0.49
C LEU A 559 8.53 16.48 -1.60
N GLU A 560 9.10 16.68 -2.79
CA GLU A 560 8.90 15.79 -3.93
C GLU A 560 9.86 14.62 -3.82
N VAL A 561 9.33 13.41 -3.81
CA VAL A 561 10.09 12.16 -3.63
C VAL A 561 9.84 11.26 -4.83
N ASP A 562 10.94 10.79 -5.41
CA ASP A 562 10.98 9.77 -6.46
C ASP A 562 11.52 8.49 -5.81
N ASN A 563 10.61 7.61 -5.41
CA ASN A 563 10.95 6.36 -4.75
C ASN A 563 11.30 5.26 -5.76
N ASP A 564 11.21 5.48 -7.07
CA ASP A 564 11.85 4.62 -8.08
C ASP A 564 13.37 4.84 -8.04
N ARG A 565 13.77 6.09 -8.21
CA ARG A 565 15.19 6.49 -8.34
C ARG A 565 15.89 6.71 -7.01
N LYS A 566 15.15 6.68 -5.89
CA LYS A 566 15.63 6.99 -4.53
C LYS A 566 16.22 8.39 -4.43
N LEU A 567 15.48 9.35 -4.99
CA LEU A 567 15.83 10.77 -5.07
C LEU A 567 14.72 11.63 -4.48
N TYR A 568 15.05 12.84 -4.03
CA TYR A 568 14.06 13.82 -3.64
C TYR A 568 14.50 15.26 -3.94
N ARG A 569 13.53 16.17 -4.00
CA ARG A 569 13.71 17.62 -4.19
C ARG A 569 12.85 18.37 -3.18
N VAL A 570 13.31 19.56 -2.82
CA VAL A 570 12.61 20.40 -1.84
C VAL A 570 12.27 21.75 -2.47
N ALA A 571 11.02 22.16 -2.37
CA ALA A 571 10.57 23.50 -2.69
C ALA A 571 10.05 24.20 -1.44
N THR A 572 10.18 25.52 -1.38
CA THR A 572 9.72 26.31 -0.24
C THR A 572 9.05 27.62 -0.63
N SER A 573 8.17 28.10 0.25
CA SER A 573 7.64 29.47 0.27
C SER A 573 7.39 29.90 1.73
N THR A 574 7.16 31.19 1.98
CA THR A 574 6.88 31.74 3.34
C THR A 574 5.52 32.44 3.42
N GLY A 575 4.63 32.15 2.48
CA GLY A 575 3.31 32.76 2.37
C GLY A 575 2.45 32.02 1.36
N ASP A 576 1.51 32.72 0.75
CA ASP A 576 0.48 32.11 -0.10
C ASP A 576 0.98 31.69 -1.49
N GLU A 577 2.28 31.82 -1.78
CA GLU A 577 2.82 31.43 -3.09
C GLU A 577 3.01 29.91 -3.20
N ASP A 578 2.91 29.41 -4.43
CA ASP A 578 3.29 28.04 -4.80
C ASP A 578 4.78 27.76 -4.51
N GLY A 579 5.10 26.48 -4.35
CA GLY A 579 6.44 26.01 -4.05
C GLY A 579 7.45 26.39 -5.12
N THR A 580 8.59 26.95 -4.71
CA THR A 580 9.74 27.13 -5.59
C THR A 580 10.90 26.25 -5.12
N TYR A 581 11.44 25.39 -6.00
CA TYR A 581 12.57 24.53 -5.64
C TYR A 581 13.75 25.32 -5.05
N ARG A 582 14.41 24.70 -4.07
CA ARG A 582 15.61 25.18 -3.40
C ARG A 582 16.71 24.13 -3.55
N GLY A 583 17.92 24.57 -3.87
CA GLY A 583 19.06 23.67 -4.04
C GLY A 583 18.95 22.74 -5.24
N GLY A 584 19.30 21.46 -5.06
CA GLY A 584 19.43 20.46 -6.13
C GLY A 584 18.53 19.23 -5.94
N THR A 585 18.87 18.15 -6.63
CA THR A 585 18.29 16.83 -6.39
C THR A 585 19.15 16.07 -5.40
N TYR A 586 18.53 15.50 -4.38
CA TYR A 586 19.19 14.85 -3.25
C TYR A 586 18.96 13.34 -3.31
N GLN A 587 19.98 12.57 -2.97
CA GLN A 587 19.84 11.13 -2.80
C GLN A 587 19.21 10.82 -1.45
N PHE A 588 18.51 9.69 -1.35
CA PHE A 588 18.08 9.16 -0.06
C PHE A 588 19.24 9.11 0.93
N GLY A 589 18.92 9.50 2.16
CA GLY A 589 19.84 9.90 3.21
C GLY A 589 20.56 8.72 3.87
N ARG A 590 20.50 8.69 5.20
CA ARG A 590 21.26 7.71 6.00
C ARG A 590 20.67 6.31 5.89
N ARG A 591 19.35 6.20 5.69
CA ARG A 591 18.80 5.04 4.98
C ARG A 591 19.01 5.25 3.49
N THR A 592 20.13 4.72 3.02
CA THR A 592 20.57 4.88 1.64
C THR A 592 19.64 4.13 0.68
N ALA A 593 19.74 4.41 -0.62
CA ALA A 593 19.04 3.64 -1.65
C ALA A 593 19.20 2.11 -1.49
N GLY A 594 20.37 1.62 -1.07
CA GLY A 594 20.59 0.20 -0.83
C GLY A 594 19.98 -0.33 0.47
N THR A 595 19.76 0.53 1.47
CA THR A 595 19.10 0.16 2.73
C THR A 595 17.59 0.13 2.56
N VAL A 596 17.05 1.11 1.83
CA VAL A 596 15.62 1.23 1.53
C VAL A 596 15.23 0.18 0.49
N GLY A 597 16.06 -0.09 -0.52
CA GLY A 597 15.74 -1.10 -1.54
C GLY A 597 14.38 -0.85 -2.19
N ASP A 598 13.59 -1.90 -2.41
CA ASP A 598 12.29 -1.80 -3.06
C ASP A 598 11.16 -1.62 -2.03
N GLN A 599 11.39 -0.81 -0.99
CA GLN A 599 10.42 -0.57 0.08
C GLN A 599 9.63 0.72 -0.14
N SER A 600 8.35 0.67 0.21
CA SER A 600 7.50 1.85 0.36
C SER A 600 7.98 2.72 1.53
N LEU A 601 7.85 4.04 1.40
CA LEU A 601 8.01 4.97 2.52
C LEU A 601 6.69 5.07 3.27
N VAL A 602 6.61 4.44 4.43
CA VAL A 602 5.37 4.18 5.17
C VAL A 602 5.18 5.06 6.41
N THR A 603 6.24 5.71 6.89
CA THR A 603 6.17 6.53 8.11
C THR A 603 6.65 7.94 7.83
N PHE A 604 5.93 8.92 8.37
CA PHE A 604 6.37 10.30 8.48
C PHE A 604 6.66 10.64 9.95
N GLY A 605 7.70 11.42 10.20
CA GLY A 605 8.05 11.79 11.57
C GLY A 605 8.76 13.12 11.71
N ILE A 606 8.78 13.62 12.94
CA ILE A 606 9.46 14.84 13.36
C ILE A 606 10.08 14.67 14.75
N TYR A 607 11.34 15.08 14.93
CA TYR A 607 12.07 15.04 16.19
C TYR A 607 12.84 16.33 16.44
N GLU A 608 12.95 16.75 17.69
CA GLU A 608 13.76 17.89 18.14
C GLU A 608 14.73 17.44 19.25
N ARG A 609 15.86 18.13 19.39
CA ARG A 609 16.95 17.75 20.30
C ARG A 609 17.26 18.75 21.41
N LEU A 610 17.19 20.05 21.15
CA LEU A 610 17.83 21.10 21.96
C LEU A 610 16.89 21.79 22.95
N GLY A 611 15.64 21.37 23.05
CA GLY A 611 14.68 21.85 24.03
C GLY A 611 14.02 23.16 23.65
N VAL A 612 13.86 23.42 22.35
CA VAL A 612 13.14 24.58 21.83
C VAL A 612 12.09 24.08 20.85
N GLY A 613 10.83 24.37 21.14
CA GLY A 613 9.69 23.84 20.41
C GLY A 613 9.70 24.17 18.91
N VAL A 614 9.49 23.15 18.09
CA VAL A 614 9.23 23.28 16.65
C VAL A 614 7.86 22.69 16.34
N GLU A 615 7.12 23.42 15.52
CA GLU A 615 5.75 23.10 15.15
C GLU A 615 5.68 22.62 13.70
N LEU A 616 4.88 21.58 13.48
CA LEU A 616 4.46 21.00 12.21
C LEU A 616 2.95 21.18 12.09
N ASP A 617 2.49 21.54 10.89
CA ASP A 617 1.08 21.76 10.61
C ASP A 617 0.76 21.49 9.13
N ASP A 618 -0.51 21.27 8.82
CA ASP A 618 -1.04 21.11 7.46
C ASP A 618 -0.25 20.10 6.60
N LEU A 619 -0.25 18.82 6.96
CA LEU A 619 0.37 17.75 6.19
C LEU A 619 -0.56 17.27 5.06
N PHE A 620 -0.08 17.31 3.84
CA PHE A 620 -0.80 16.93 2.61
C PHE A 620 0.03 15.98 1.75
N PHE A 621 -0.65 15.17 0.96
CA PHE A 621 -0.04 14.28 -0.04
C PHE A 621 -0.66 14.50 -1.42
N ALA A 622 0.15 14.41 -2.46
CA ALA A 622 -0.28 14.32 -3.86
C ALA A 622 0.56 13.29 -4.62
N GLU A 623 -0.10 12.50 -5.45
CA GLU A 623 0.58 11.65 -6.42
C GLU A 623 1.34 12.51 -7.44
N GLY A 624 2.56 12.09 -7.79
CA GLY A 624 3.44 12.79 -8.70
C GLY A 624 4.00 14.12 -8.16
N THR A 625 4.48 14.97 -9.08
CA THR A 625 4.98 16.31 -8.77
C THR A 625 3.83 17.30 -8.63
N ASN A 626 3.72 17.95 -7.47
CA ASN A 626 2.74 19.02 -7.25
C ASN A 626 3.32 20.11 -6.35
N LEU A 627 3.51 21.32 -6.88
CA LEU A 627 4.03 22.47 -6.12
C LEU A 627 2.95 23.50 -5.78
N SER A 628 1.68 23.23 -6.08
CA SER A 628 0.62 24.16 -5.74
C SER A 628 0.44 24.26 -4.22
N ASN A 629 0.14 25.45 -3.72
CA ASN A 629 -0.10 25.69 -2.30
C ASN A 629 -1.53 25.26 -1.91
N PRO A 630 -1.70 24.17 -1.13
CA PRO A 630 -3.03 23.67 -0.79
C PRO A 630 -3.81 24.64 0.10
N LEU A 631 -3.13 25.54 0.83
CA LEU A 631 -3.76 26.49 1.75
C LEU A 631 -4.54 27.61 1.04
N ASN A 632 -4.31 27.79 -0.26
CA ASN A 632 -5.08 28.74 -1.08
C ASN A 632 -6.39 28.16 -1.60
N SER A 633 -6.61 26.86 -1.38
CA SER A 633 -7.78 26.16 -1.85
C SER A 633 -8.58 25.65 -0.66
N SER A 634 -9.91 25.80 -0.72
CA SER A 634 -10.78 25.07 0.17
C SER A 634 -10.81 23.60 -0.25
N SER A 635 -10.82 22.69 0.72
CA SER A 635 -11.21 21.31 0.45
C SER A 635 -12.64 21.31 -0.08
N VAL A 636 -12.88 20.45 -1.06
CA VAL A 636 -14.22 20.09 -1.48
C VAL A 636 -14.31 18.59 -1.28
N LEU A 637 -15.40 18.15 -0.66
CA LEU A 637 -15.71 16.72 -0.65
C LEU A 637 -15.87 16.26 -2.10
N SER A 638 -15.32 15.11 -2.42
CA SER A 638 -15.44 14.44 -3.69
C SER A 638 -15.90 13.02 -3.42
N GLY A 639 -16.99 12.63 -4.08
CA GLY A 639 -17.36 11.24 -4.14
C GLY A 639 -16.45 10.45 -5.05
N GLU A 640 -16.51 9.14 -4.87
CA GLU A 640 -15.85 8.15 -5.69
C GLU A 640 -16.81 7.59 -6.74
N ILE A 641 -16.25 7.03 -7.81
CA ILE A 641 -17.05 6.49 -8.91
C ILE A 641 -16.65 5.04 -9.16
N LEU A 642 -17.60 4.12 -9.11
CA LEU A 642 -17.42 2.77 -9.63
C LEU A 642 -18.03 2.71 -11.03
N THR A 643 -17.28 2.23 -12.01
CA THR A 643 -17.77 2.08 -13.38
C THR A 643 -18.08 0.62 -13.70
N ILE A 644 -19.20 0.36 -14.34
CA ILE A 644 -19.59 -0.94 -14.90
C ILE A 644 -19.77 -0.75 -16.41
N GLU A 645 -18.90 -1.37 -17.21
CA GLU A 645 -18.95 -1.26 -18.68
C GLU A 645 -20.08 -2.14 -19.28
N GLY A 646 -20.53 -3.17 -18.55
CA GLY A 646 -21.65 -4.05 -18.93
C GLY A 646 -22.99 -3.67 -18.28
N ASP A 647 -23.87 -4.68 -18.18
CA ASP A 647 -25.16 -4.57 -17.46
C ASP A 647 -24.96 -4.77 -15.94
N LEU A 648 -25.78 -4.09 -15.13
CA LEU A 648 -25.87 -4.27 -13.68
C LEU A 648 -27.18 -4.98 -13.31
N ASN A 649 -27.07 -6.03 -12.50
CA ASN A 649 -28.20 -6.71 -11.87
C ASN A 649 -27.99 -6.86 -10.35
N LEU A 650 -28.66 -6.01 -9.57
CA LEU A 650 -28.79 -6.17 -8.12
C LEU A 650 -30.06 -6.94 -7.83
N THR A 651 -29.93 -8.18 -7.34
CA THR A 651 -31.09 -9.02 -7.05
C THR A 651 -31.74 -8.64 -5.70
N ALA A 652 -32.97 -9.12 -5.49
CA ALA A 652 -33.68 -8.91 -4.23
C ALA A 652 -32.84 -9.31 -2.99
N GLY A 653 -32.67 -8.36 -2.08
CA GLY A 653 -31.87 -8.51 -0.86
C GLY A 653 -30.38 -8.22 -1.02
N ALA A 654 -29.88 -7.88 -2.21
CA ALA A 654 -28.53 -7.31 -2.35
C ALA A 654 -28.50 -5.87 -1.79
N LEU A 655 -27.35 -5.43 -1.29
CA LEU A 655 -27.16 -4.09 -0.73
C LEU A 655 -26.27 -3.25 -1.66
N LEU A 656 -26.71 -2.04 -2.00
CA LEU A 656 -25.88 -0.98 -2.58
C LEU A 656 -25.54 0.03 -1.47
N GLU A 657 -24.26 0.33 -1.29
CA GLU A 657 -23.77 1.33 -0.35
C GLU A 657 -23.07 2.49 -1.07
N LEU A 658 -23.43 3.72 -0.68
CA LEU A 658 -22.89 4.98 -1.20
C LEU A 658 -22.70 5.98 -0.05
N ASP A 659 -21.67 6.81 -0.12
CA ASP A 659 -21.45 7.89 0.83
C ASP A 659 -21.96 9.23 0.28
N LEU A 660 -22.50 10.07 1.17
CA LEU A 660 -23.07 11.39 0.85
C LEU A 660 -22.47 12.49 1.74
N GLY A 661 -22.32 13.68 1.19
CA GLY A 661 -21.78 14.84 1.88
C GLY A 661 -22.28 16.14 1.25
N ASN A 662 -21.80 17.26 1.77
CA ASN A 662 -22.22 18.58 1.30
C ASN A 662 -21.77 18.81 -0.15
N GLY A 663 -22.71 18.68 -1.10
CA GLY A 663 -22.44 18.84 -2.53
C GLY A 663 -21.60 17.71 -3.15
N ALA A 664 -21.49 16.56 -2.50
CA ALA A 664 -20.69 15.42 -2.98
C ALA A 664 -21.35 14.09 -2.64
N ASN A 665 -21.22 13.11 -3.54
CA ASN A 665 -21.70 11.75 -3.32
C ASN A 665 -20.92 10.75 -4.13
N ASP A 666 -20.77 9.54 -3.60
CA ASP A 666 -20.36 8.41 -4.41
C ASP A 666 -21.40 8.12 -5.49
N SER A 667 -20.95 7.64 -6.65
CA SER A 667 -21.84 7.34 -7.76
C SER A 667 -21.45 6.09 -8.54
N LEU A 668 -22.47 5.43 -9.07
CA LEU A 668 -22.32 4.26 -9.94
C LEU A 668 -22.57 4.65 -11.40
N VAL A 669 -21.62 4.35 -12.28
CA VAL A 669 -21.78 4.60 -13.72
C VAL A 669 -21.89 3.26 -14.43
N VAL A 670 -23.07 2.98 -14.99
CA VAL A 670 -23.35 1.75 -15.75
C VAL A 670 -23.47 2.12 -17.22
N SER A 671 -22.68 1.49 -18.08
CA SER A 671 -22.80 1.73 -19.53
C SER A 671 -23.97 0.97 -20.14
N GLY A 672 -24.28 -0.22 -19.60
CA GLY A 672 -25.45 -1.02 -19.96
C GLY A 672 -26.73 -0.65 -19.20
N ASN A 673 -27.63 -1.62 -19.06
CA ASN A 673 -28.87 -1.50 -18.30
C ASN A 673 -28.62 -1.77 -16.81
N ALA A 674 -29.41 -1.15 -15.94
CA ALA A 674 -29.37 -1.37 -14.49
C ALA A 674 -30.73 -1.89 -13.98
N VAL A 675 -30.74 -3.10 -13.43
CA VAL A 675 -31.88 -3.69 -12.71
C VAL A 675 -31.56 -3.70 -11.22
N LEU A 676 -32.40 -3.04 -10.41
CA LEU A 676 -32.09 -2.71 -9.02
C LEU A 676 -33.20 -3.20 -8.07
N ASP A 677 -33.17 -4.47 -7.64
CA ASP A 677 -34.23 -5.09 -6.83
C ASP A 677 -33.91 -5.15 -5.31
N GLY A 678 -32.82 -4.53 -4.87
CA GLY A 678 -32.24 -4.66 -3.53
C GLY A 678 -32.52 -3.52 -2.54
N TYR A 679 -31.57 -3.30 -1.65
CA TYR A 679 -31.56 -2.22 -0.67
C TYR A 679 -30.51 -1.17 -1.05
N LEU A 680 -30.80 0.10 -0.77
CA LEU A 680 -29.83 1.19 -0.77
C LEU A 680 -29.56 1.61 0.67
N ASN A 681 -28.29 1.61 1.07
CA ASN A 681 -27.84 2.17 2.35
C ASN A 681 -26.93 3.37 2.07
N LEU A 682 -27.13 4.43 2.84
CA LEU A 682 -26.41 5.70 2.68
C LEU A 682 -25.61 5.96 3.95
N VAL A 683 -24.34 6.30 3.76
CA VAL A 683 -23.48 6.77 4.86
C VAL A 683 -23.30 8.27 4.69
N LEU A 684 -23.64 9.05 5.71
CA LEU A 684 -23.41 10.49 5.67
C LEU A 684 -22.00 10.80 6.17
N ASP A 685 -21.34 11.72 5.50
CA ASP A 685 -20.10 12.33 5.95
C ASP A 685 -20.28 12.99 7.34
N ALA A 686 -19.20 13.08 8.11
CA ALA A 686 -19.25 13.58 9.47
C ALA A 686 -19.79 15.03 9.50
N ASN A 687 -20.80 15.28 10.35
CA ASN A 687 -21.48 16.58 10.50
C ASN A 687 -22.29 17.05 9.28
N TYR A 688 -22.40 16.25 8.23
CA TYR A 688 -23.29 16.56 7.11
C TYR A 688 -24.75 16.34 7.51
N THR A 689 -25.57 17.39 7.38
CA THR A 689 -27.03 17.31 7.50
C THR A 689 -27.64 17.73 6.17
N PRO A 690 -28.34 16.82 5.46
CA PRO A 690 -29.01 17.13 4.21
C PRO A 690 -29.98 18.30 4.34
N THR A 691 -29.88 19.21 3.40
CA THR A 691 -30.83 20.31 3.27
C THR A 691 -32.08 19.83 2.53
N LEU A 692 -33.24 20.37 2.91
CA LEU A 692 -34.50 19.97 2.29
C LEU A 692 -34.49 20.26 0.78
N ASN A 693 -34.88 19.28 -0.04
CA ASN A 693 -34.78 19.30 -1.51
C ASN A 693 -33.37 19.24 -2.09
N GLU A 694 -32.35 18.95 -1.29
CA GLU A 694 -31.03 18.61 -1.81
C GLU A 694 -31.10 17.32 -2.62
N THR A 695 -30.48 17.30 -3.80
CA THR A 695 -30.57 16.19 -4.75
C THR A 695 -29.20 15.61 -5.07
N PHE A 696 -29.12 14.29 -5.19
CA PHE A 696 -27.92 13.55 -5.54
C PHE A 696 -28.18 12.62 -6.73
N THR A 697 -27.32 12.68 -7.73
CA THR A 697 -27.31 11.67 -8.81
C THR A 697 -26.47 10.48 -8.35
N LEU A 698 -27.15 9.40 -7.95
CA LEU A 698 -26.49 8.22 -7.38
C LEU A 698 -26.02 7.23 -8.46
N LEU A 699 -26.76 7.14 -9.57
CA LEU A 699 -26.49 6.17 -10.61
C LEU A 699 -26.87 6.70 -11.99
N THR A 700 -26.05 6.41 -12.99
CA THR A 700 -26.37 6.61 -14.41
C THR A 700 -26.33 5.29 -15.16
N ALA A 701 -27.26 5.07 -16.10
CA ALA A 701 -27.33 3.87 -16.94
C ALA A 701 -27.97 4.14 -18.32
N SER A 702 -27.87 3.18 -19.25
CA SER A 702 -28.62 3.22 -20.52
C SER A 702 -30.13 3.08 -20.32
N ASP A 703 -30.54 2.24 -19.36
CA ASP A 703 -31.91 2.10 -18.89
C ASP A 703 -31.90 1.67 -17.41
N ILE A 704 -32.83 2.18 -16.60
CA ILE A 704 -32.95 1.86 -15.17
C ILE A 704 -34.31 1.24 -14.88
N THR A 705 -34.30 0.01 -14.38
CA THR A 705 -35.43 -0.62 -13.70
C THR A 705 -35.17 -0.60 -12.19
N ASN A 706 -35.79 0.34 -11.49
CA ASN A 706 -35.56 0.56 -10.05
C ASN A 706 -36.69 -0.01 -9.18
N HIS A 707 -36.32 -0.92 -8.27
CA HIS A 707 -37.14 -1.39 -7.15
C HIS A 707 -36.37 -1.34 -5.82
N LEU A 708 -35.37 -0.46 -5.70
CA LEU A 708 -34.59 -0.30 -4.48
C LEU A 708 -35.46 0.17 -3.32
N THR A 709 -35.20 -0.39 -2.14
CA THR A 709 -35.75 0.08 -0.87
C THR A 709 -34.65 0.79 -0.07
N LEU A 710 -34.89 2.02 0.37
CA LEU A 710 -33.99 2.71 1.29
C LEU A 710 -33.90 1.94 2.62
N SER A 711 -32.69 1.86 3.16
CA SER A 711 -32.38 1.13 4.39
C SER A 711 -31.33 1.88 5.21
N GLY A 712 -31.13 1.45 6.46
CA GLY A 712 -30.19 2.08 7.37
C GLY A 712 -30.79 3.22 8.20
N ALA A 713 -29.94 3.88 8.99
CA ALA A 713 -30.38 4.84 10.02
C ALA A 713 -30.90 6.17 9.44
N VAL A 714 -30.51 6.50 8.20
CA VAL A 714 -30.83 7.79 7.56
C VAL A 714 -31.89 7.64 6.46
N ALA A 715 -32.47 6.45 6.27
CA ALA A 715 -33.43 6.17 5.20
C ALA A 715 -34.61 7.16 5.18
N ASP A 716 -35.16 7.49 6.35
CA ASP A 716 -36.33 8.37 6.49
C ASP A 716 -36.04 9.84 6.09
N MET A 717 -34.76 10.20 5.92
CA MET A 717 -34.35 11.55 5.50
C MET A 717 -34.40 11.73 3.98
N PHE A 718 -34.65 10.66 3.21
CA PHE A 718 -34.56 10.69 1.76
C PHE A 718 -35.73 9.98 1.09
N THR A 719 -35.92 10.32 -0.17
CA THR A 719 -36.74 9.52 -1.10
C THR A 719 -36.03 9.39 -2.44
N LEU A 720 -36.31 8.31 -3.14
CA LEU A 720 -35.88 8.13 -4.53
C LEU A 720 -36.88 8.87 -5.42
N SER A 721 -36.75 10.21 -5.50
CA SER A 721 -37.68 11.04 -6.26
C SER A 721 -37.32 11.02 -7.74
N GLN A 722 -38.11 10.30 -8.55
CA GLN A 722 -38.07 10.28 -10.01
C GLN A 722 -36.74 9.83 -10.63
N SER A 723 -36.67 8.53 -10.96
CA SER A 723 -35.75 8.05 -11.98
C SER A 723 -36.17 8.60 -13.34
N THR A 724 -35.28 9.27 -14.07
CA THR A 724 -35.43 9.25 -15.53
C THR A 724 -35.16 7.82 -16.01
N ALA A 725 -35.31 7.54 -17.31
CA ALA A 725 -34.88 6.24 -17.82
C ALA A 725 -33.37 5.99 -17.60
N THR A 726 -32.57 7.04 -17.34
CA THR A 726 -31.10 6.96 -17.36
C THR A 726 -30.41 7.43 -16.09
N GLU A 727 -31.13 8.00 -15.12
CA GLU A 727 -30.56 8.53 -13.88
C GLU A 727 -31.40 8.13 -12.67
N LEU A 728 -30.74 7.67 -11.60
CA LEU A 728 -31.35 7.48 -10.28
C LEU A 728 -31.00 8.67 -9.40
N ILE A 729 -32.03 9.42 -9.00
CA ILE A 729 -31.91 10.62 -8.19
C ILE A 729 -32.45 10.36 -6.79
N LEU A 730 -31.67 10.76 -5.79
CA LEU A 730 -32.05 10.79 -4.39
C LEU A 730 -32.34 12.23 -3.98
N THR A 731 -33.42 12.45 -3.25
CA THR A 731 -33.79 13.78 -2.74
C THR A 731 -33.98 13.74 -1.23
N ALA A 732 -33.38 14.70 -0.54
CA ALA A 732 -33.57 14.91 0.88
C ALA A 732 -34.98 15.46 1.18
N VAL A 733 -35.67 14.82 2.11
CA VAL A 733 -37.07 15.11 2.45
C VAL A 733 -37.27 15.39 3.93
N SER A 734 -38.37 16.05 4.25
CA SER A 734 -38.75 16.38 5.63
C SER A 734 -39.20 15.16 6.41
N GLY A 735 -39.64 14.10 5.71
CA GLY A 735 -40.29 12.94 6.30
C GLY A 735 -41.65 13.27 6.93
N MET A 736 -42.14 14.51 6.79
CA MET A 736 -43.42 14.92 7.35
C MET A 736 -44.54 14.50 6.41
N THR A 737 -45.29 13.48 6.80
CA THR A 737 -46.40 12.98 5.99
C THR A 737 -47.36 14.11 5.61
N GLY A 738 -47.63 14.29 4.31
CA GLY A 738 -48.52 15.34 3.80
C GLY A 738 -47.86 16.68 3.46
N ASP A 739 -46.56 16.83 3.69
CA ASP A 739 -45.71 17.94 3.17
C ASP A 739 -45.31 17.61 1.72
N PHE A 740 -46.25 17.76 0.80
CA PHE A 740 -46.12 17.33 -0.59
C PHE A 740 -45.21 18.23 -1.44
N ASN A 741 -44.99 19.48 -1.04
CA ASN A 741 -44.00 20.35 -1.69
C ASN A 741 -42.63 20.29 -1.02
N ASN A 742 -42.50 19.52 0.07
CA ASN A 742 -41.26 19.32 0.81
C ASN A 742 -40.65 20.67 1.22
N ASP A 743 -41.46 21.56 1.81
CA ASP A 743 -41.03 22.86 2.35
C ASP A 743 -40.90 22.87 3.88
N GLY A 744 -41.19 21.73 4.51
CA GLY A 744 -41.13 21.52 5.96
C GLY A 744 -42.41 21.94 6.68
N LEU A 745 -43.46 22.34 5.96
CA LEU A 745 -44.73 22.81 6.52
C LEU A 745 -45.93 22.19 5.80
N VAL A 746 -46.73 21.40 6.50
CA VAL A 746 -48.02 20.94 5.95
C VAL A 746 -49.04 22.08 5.94
N ASN A 747 -49.25 22.69 4.78
CA ASN A 747 -50.09 23.87 4.57
C ASN A 747 -50.93 23.80 3.27
N LEU A 748 -51.52 24.92 2.85
CA LEU A 748 -52.37 24.97 1.64
C LEU A 748 -51.57 24.82 0.33
N ALA A 749 -50.26 25.05 0.35
CA ALA A 749 -49.38 24.80 -0.79
C ALA A 749 -49.32 23.31 -1.13
N ASP A 750 -49.24 22.43 -0.13
CA ASP A 750 -49.26 20.97 -0.33
C ASP A 750 -50.55 20.49 -0.98
N TYR A 751 -51.69 21.07 -0.57
CA TYR A 751 -52.96 20.80 -1.21
C TYR A 751 -52.92 21.12 -2.71
N THR A 752 -52.25 22.21 -3.11
CA THR A 752 -52.09 22.53 -4.53
C THR A 752 -51.20 21.52 -5.24
N VAL A 753 -50.10 21.07 -4.63
CA VAL A 753 -49.24 20.04 -5.22
C VAL A 753 -49.99 18.72 -5.39
N TRP A 754 -50.72 18.25 -4.37
CA TRP A 754 -51.58 17.07 -4.48
C TRP A 754 -52.59 17.20 -5.60
N ARG A 755 -53.33 18.31 -5.64
CA ARG A 755 -54.39 18.55 -6.62
C ARG A 755 -53.85 18.54 -8.04
N ASP A 756 -52.68 19.11 -8.24
CA ASP A 756 -52.04 19.20 -9.56
C ASP A 756 -51.50 17.83 -10.03
N HIS A 757 -51.29 16.88 -9.11
CA HIS A 757 -50.91 15.49 -9.39
C HIS A 757 -52.06 14.47 -9.30
N LEU A 758 -53.32 14.93 -9.16
CA LEU A 758 -54.47 14.04 -9.00
C LEU A 758 -54.64 13.10 -10.22
N GLY A 759 -54.64 11.78 -9.97
CA GLY A 759 -54.73 10.74 -11.00
C GLY A 759 -53.39 10.27 -11.56
N SER A 760 -52.26 10.80 -11.08
CA SER A 760 -50.92 10.32 -11.39
C SER A 760 -50.62 8.96 -10.75
N ALA A 761 -49.53 8.32 -11.20
CA ALA A 761 -49.05 7.07 -10.62
C ALA A 761 -48.65 7.23 -9.13
N ALA A 762 -48.55 6.11 -8.41
CA ALA A 762 -48.06 6.12 -7.03
C ALA A 762 -46.64 6.71 -6.96
N ALA A 763 -46.27 7.23 -5.79
CA ALA A 763 -44.93 7.79 -5.50
C ALA A 763 -44.53 9.04 -6.33
N THR A 764 -45.46 9.72 -7.00
CA THR A 764 -45.17 11.01 -7.67
C THR A 764 -45.17 12.21 -6.72
N LEU A 765 -45.74 12.08 -5.51
CA LEU A 765 -45.70 13.11 -4.48
C LEU A 765 -44.59 12.80 -3.47
N LEU A 766 -43.86 13.83 -3.03
CA LEU A 766 -42.92 13.72 -1.92
C LEU A 766 -43.68 13.48 -0.60
N ASN A 767 -43.08 12.80 0.36
CA ASN A 767 -43.68 12.53 1.69
C ASN A 767 -45.09 11.88 1.62
N ASP A 768 -45.35 11.07 0.59
CA ASP A 768 -46.55 10.23 0.44
C ASP A 768 -46.30 8.79 0.91
N GLU A 769 -46.91 8.41 2.03
CA GLU A 769 -46.81 7.07 2.61
C GLU A 769 -47.89 6.10 2.12
N SER A 770 -48.83 6.55 1.29
CA SER A 770 -50.00 5.74 0.94
C SER A 770 -49.68 4.60 -0.05
N GLY A 771 -48.64 4.75 -0.87
CA GLY A 771 -48.21 3.74 -1.85
C GLY A 771 -49.21 3.48 -2.99
N GLU A 772 -50.26 4.28 -3.10
CA GLU A 772 -51.35 4.13 -4.08
C GLU A 772 -51.31 5.25 -5.14
N PRO A 773 -51.93 5.07 -6.33
CA PRO A 773 -52.10 6.17 -7.28
C PRO A 773 -52.69 7.42 -6.64
N ILE A 774 -52.23 8.61 -7.05
CA ILE A 774 -52.55 9.87 -6.36
C ILE A 774 -54.06 10.15 -6.41
N GLY A 775 -54.69 10.16 -5.23
CA GLY A 775 -56.14 10.21 -5.08
C GLY A 775 -56.59 10.69 -3.70
N MET A 776 -57.75 10.19 -3.27
CA MET A 776 -58.37 10.61 -2.00
C MET A 776 -57.60 10.14 -0.76
N ALA A 777 -56.78 9.09 -0.86
CA ALA A 777 -55.96 8.61 0.26
C ALA A 777 -54.96 9.69 0.69
N GLN A 778 -54.21 10.25 -0.26
CA GLN A 778 -53.26 11.33 -0.03
C GLN A 778 -53.94 12.61 0.46
N TYR A 779 -55.16 12.90 -0.02
CA TYR A 779 -55.94 14.04 0.48
C TYR A 779 -56.28 13.91 1.97
N GLU A 780 -56.76 12.74 2.41
CA GLU A 780 -57.08 12.53 3.82
C GLU A 780 -55.81 12.52 4.69
N VAL A 781 -54.67 12.04 4.16
CA VAL A 781 -53.35 12.17 4.80
C VAL A 781 -52.99 13.64 4.98
N TRP A 782 -52.96 14.43 3.91
CA TRP A 782 -52.68 15.88 4.00
C TRP A 782 -53.61 16.58 4.99
N LYS A 783 -54.91 16.30 4.92
CA LYS A 783 -55.92 16.92 5.79
C LYS A 783 -55.73 16.55 7.27
N ALA A 784 -55.36 15.30 7.56
CA ALA A 784 -55.03 14.87 8.91
C ALA A 784 -53.77 15.57 9.42
N SER A 785 -52.71 15.60 8.61
CA SER A 785 -51.45 16.26 8.91
C SER A 785 -51.59 17.77 9.10
N PHE A 786 -52.38 18.43 8.23
CA PHE A 786 -52.73 19.85 8.31
C PHE A 786 -53.47 20.18 9.62
N ALA A 787 -54.35 19.29 10.09
CA ALA A 787 -55.08 19.47 11.34
C ALA A 787 -54.16 19.35 12.57
N THR A 788 -53.14 18.49 12.53
CA THR A 788 -52.11 18.38 13.57
C THR A 788 -51.08 19.51 13.54
N ALA A 789 -50.71 20.00 12.35
CA ALA A 789 -49.85 21.18 12.18
C ALA A 789 -50.53 22.47 12.70
N GLY A 790 -51.87 22.49 12.77
CA GLY A 790 -52.69 23.59 13.30
C GLY A 790 -52.61 23.86 14.82
N GLY A 791 -51.62 23.30 15.52
CA GLY A 791 -51.40 23.44 16.97
C GLY A 791 -50.60 24.67 17.45
N GLY A 792 -50.64 25.81 16.75
CA GLY A 792 -50.19 27.14 17.22
C GLY A 792 -49.07 27.78 16.39
N PRO A 793 -49.14 29.10 16.07
CA PRO A 793 -49.24 30.17 17.06
C PRO A 793 -50.65 30.73 17.27
N ARG A 794 -50.87 31.21 18.50
CA ARG A 794 -51.86 32.23 18.80
C ARG A 794 -51.66 33.40 17.82
N ILE A 795 -52.75 33.83 17.21
CA ILE A 795 -52.88 35.14 16.56
C ILE A 795 -52.62 36.19 17.65
N ASP A 796 -51.36 36.58 17.85
CA ASP A 796 -51.07 37.90 18.39
C ASP A 796 -51.36 38.90 17.29
N ALA A 797 -52.02 39.98 17.72
CA ALA A 797 -52.69 40.97 16.90
C ALA A 797 -51.93 41.33 15.62
N VAL A 798 -52.69 41.35 14.52
CA VAL A 798 -52.39 42.07 13.27
C VAL A 798 -51.55 43.32 13.55
N GLN A 799 -50.26 43.27 13.25
CA GLN A 799 -49.51 44.49 12.96
C GLN A 799 -50.13 45.07 11.70
N GLY A 800 -50.61 46.31 11.84
CA GLY A 800 -51.35 47.02 10.80
C GLY A 800 -50.62 46.99 9.46
N VAL A 801 -51.25 46.32 8.50
CA VAL A 801 -51.15 46.73 7.10
C VAL A 801 -51.47 48.23 7.06
N PRO A 802 -50.60 49.09 6.48
CA PRO A 802 -50.98 50.48 6.26
C PRO A 802 -52.23 50.49 5.39
N GLU A 803 -53.37 50.84 5.98
CA GLU A 803 -54.55 51.16 5.19
C GLU A 803 -54.17 52.28 4.22
N PRO A 804 -54.44 52.15 2.91
CA PRO A 804 -54.42 53.32 2.04
C PRO A 804 -55.42 54.30 2.66
N THR A 805 -54.95 55.49 3.00
CA THR A 805 -55.73 56.56 3.60
C THR A 805 -56.98 56.83 2.74
N SER A 806 -58.07 56.19 3.11
CA SER A 806 -59.42 56.45 2.58
C SER A 806 -59.91 57.86 2.98
N VAL A 807 -59.08 58.62 3.68
CA VAL A 807 -59.22 60.06 3.97
C VAL A 807 -58.71 60.95 2.82
N MET A 808 -57.91 60.43 1.87
CA MET A 808 -57.42 61.24 0.73
C MET A 808 -58.32 61.21 -0.53
N LEU A 809 -59.41 60.42 -0.53
CA LEU A 809 -60.39 60.35 -1.63
C LEU A 809 -61.79 60.92 -1.29
N LEU A 810 -62.00 61.44 -0.08
CA LEU A 810 -63.15 62.31 0.25
C LEU A 810 -62.76 63.78 0.50
N GLY A 811 -61.47 64.11 0.53
CA GLY A 811 -60.95 65.49 0.69
C GLY A 811 -60.77 66.29 -0.60
N LEU A 812 -60.85 65.66 -1.79
CA LEU A 812 -60.74 66.34 -3.10
C LEU A 812 -62.08 66.51 -3.84
N GLY A 813 -63.22 66.21 -3.19
CA GLY A 813 -64.56 66.33 -3.77
C GLY A 813 -65.39 67.55 -3.34
N VAL A 814 -64.99 68.32 -2.30
CA VAL A 814 -65.81 69.45 -1.79
C VAL A 814 -64.98 70.72 -1.54
N LEU A 815 -63.94 70.97 -2.34
CA LEU A 815 -63.31 72.31 -2.47
C LEU A 815 -63.58 72.99 -3.83
N LEU A 816 -64.50 72.47 -4.64
CA LEU A 816 -64.98 73.10 -5.88
C LEU A 816 -66.51 73.22 -5.99
N GLY A 817 -67.17 73.63 -4.91
CA GLY A 817 -68.53 74.15 -4.96
C GLY A 817 -69.13 74.34 -3.56
N PHE A 818 -69.49 75.52 -3.07
CA PHE A 818 -69.68 76.82 -3.68
C PHE A 818 -69.49 77.87 -2.58
N GLY A 819 -68.83 78.97 -2.91
CA GLY A 819 -69.21 80.24 -2.30
C GLY A 819 -70.63 80.59 -2.76
N CYS A 820 -71.59 80.69 -1.83
CA CYS A 820 -72.47 81.86 -1.77
C CYS A 820 -73.40 81.86 -0.53
N ARG A 821 -73.34 83.00 0.17
CA ARG A 821 -74.41 83.71 0.90
C ARG A 821 -74.75 83.33 2.36
N LYS A 822 -74.20 84.16 3.27
CA LYS A 822 -74.85 84.96 4.36
C LYS A 822 -76.40 85.00 4.37
N PRO A 823 -77.08 85.48 5.47
CA PRO A 823 -76.73 85.54 6.90
C PRO A 823 -77.97 85.35 7.85
N GLN A 824 -77.75 85.61 9.16
CA GLN A 824 -78.74 86.02 10.20
C GLN A 824 -79.75 84.95 10.65
N SER A 825 -80.11 84.80 11.92
CA SER A 825 -80.14 85.68 13.10
C SER A 825 -80.13 84.84 14.37
#